data_AF-Q6MUC5-F1
#
_entry.id   AF-Q6MUC5-F1
#
_cell.length_a   1.000
_cell.length_b   1.000
_cell.length_c   1.000
_cell.angle_alpha   90.00
_cell.angle_beta   90.00
_cell.angle_gamma   90.00
#
_symmetry.space_group_name_H-M   'P 1'
#
loop_
_entity.id
_entity.type
_entity.pdbx_description
1 polymer ?
#
loop_
_entity_poly.entity_id
_entity_poly.type
_entity_poly.pdbx_seq_one_letter_code
_entity_poly.pdbx_strand_id
1 'polypeptide(L)'
;MKITTILSSLFLSSSLSSTPVLTNSFINTTTNKIQTKEFNLDNLTIKNNRTSKKIQAFLHNDVFYTSINEFLKNIDSVINYSNLEHSFKDNKTTIKLKNDSNFFVEFDYLKKKIIVSNNKIFTKILKNYKRAEEDLKIEFIKEQNLNNTNQFEIDLSKYNIDILKDQNDLYLPSILLNQVFLSKSNIQTYFNGDDFKIFRFYEGLSLPGTFYLKQSDKNNQNKIPIGLRRFQYEYLSFLFDNYYAIKLKDNKSYKEYFKKYETQILSESSNEHYLATKKIINDLDDPHSAYVLDGYYDKDRNFHKTLFENKQRVKNSDKILDLLARNDPNKIDYVNSFINDDTSVISFSKFDEKSTDYILKSLKQAKENNIKNIIFNLTQNGGGYIGVAFEILGFLTNKPFNVYSYNPLSKEKKVETIKSKYENFDFKYYILTSPYSFSAGNIFPQVARDNKVAKLIGYKTFGGASAINYYILPTGDIIQLSSNNVFTNDKFESLEFGVTPDVELDVDVYKNPSAIYQKETLLDLIKKADSIKETKKEIRTEKLTKILDISKKIENNKTELKTKKPDKVVLKKEEEIYKKPDSINHNKAENDEIKNELIKEKTNIESLNIKNLNLGKLDKIDENQILIALKNKNLELDINNLEVKNITNNSAEILQKNTDQKFIVHFLKTPVKTSNKNTIWIVLIIIGLTTLLGLINFIIIRKLKTKKLNK
;
A
#
# COMPACT_ATOMS: atom_id res chain seq x y z
N MET A 1 -56.36 7.01 -15.73
CA MET A 1 -57.67 6.68 -15.12
C MET A 1 -58.32 5.63 -16.01
N LYS A 2 -58.77 4.48 -15.44
CA LYS A 2 -59.22 3.24 -16.12
C LYS A 2 -58.08 2.55 -16.91
N ILE A 3 -57.68 1.29 -16.70
CA ILE A 3 -58.28 0.03 -16.19
C ILE A 3 -59.39 -0.51 -17.10
N THR A 4 -59.10 -1.58 -17.84
CA THR A 4 -59.78 -2.89 -17.73
C THR A 4 -58.95 -4.02 -18.36
N THR A 5 -58.99 -5.18 -17.70
CA THR A 5 -58.31 -6.46 -18.01
C THR A 5 -59.35 -7.47 -18.53
N ILE A 6 -58.93 -8.65 -19.04
CA ILE A 6 -59.54 -10.02 -18.98
C ILE A 6 -58.98 -10.81 -20.19
N LEU A 7 -58.07 -11.80 -20.02
CA LEU A 7 -58.27 -13.22 -19.64
C LEU A 7 -58.97 -14.04 -20.77
N SER A 8 -58.63 -15.30 -21.09
CA SER A 8 -57.56 -16.22 -20.64
C SER A 8 -57.57 -17.56 -21.44
N SER A 9 -56.69 -18.51 -21.07
CA SER A 9 -56.78 -19.98 -21.30
C SER A 9 -56.21 -20.54 -22.64
N LEU A 10 -55.62 -21.74 -22.72
CA LEU A 10 -54.91 -22.61 -21.75
C LEU A 10 -54.14 -23.73 -22.51
N PHE A 11 -53.16 -24.38 -21.86
CA PHE A 11 -52.58 -25.75 -22.06
C PHE A 11 -51.07 -25.72 -21.70
N LEU A 12 -50.67 -25.96 -20.45
CA LEU A 12 -50.39 -27.26 -19.80
C LEU A 12 -49.07 -27.95 -20.22
N SER A 13 -48.06 -27.72 -19.36
CA SER A 13 -47.08 -28.67 -18.77
C SER A 13 -46.17 -29.50 -19.69
N SER A 14 -44.85 -29.62 -19.46
CA SER A 14 -44.03 -29.43 -18.23
C SER A 14 -42.58 -29.01 -18.59
N SER A 15 -41.57 -28.86 -17.72
CA SER A 15 -41.40 -29.28 -16.32
C SER A 15 -40.47 -28.34 -15.49
N LEU A 16 -39.64 -28.90 -14.61
CA LEU A 16 -38.77 -28.27 -13.59
C LEU A 16 -37.41 -27.85 -14.19
N SER A 17 -36.92 -26.60 -14.13
CA SER A 17 -36.72 -25.61 -13.05
C SER A 17 -35.37 -25.68 -12.31
N SER A 18 -34.48 -24.75 -12.62
CA SER A 18 -33.46 -24.21 -11.69
C SER A 18 -33.07 -22.77 -12.08
N THR A 19 -34.02 -21.85 -11.90
CA THR A 19 -33.81 -20.40 -12.07
C THR A 19 -33.00 -19.80 -10.90
N PRO A 20 -32.26 -18.70 -11.12
CA PRO A 20 -31.43 -18.09 -10.08
C PRO A 20 -32.28 -17.50 -8.95
N VAL A 21 -31.80 -17.64 -7.71
CA VAL A 21 -32.47 -17.08 -6.53
C VAL A 21 -32.27 -15.57 -6.51
N LEU A 22 -33.31 -14.82 -6.87
CA LEU A 22 -33.47 -13.41 -6.49
C LEU A 22 -33.69 -13.33 -4.98
N THR A 23 -32.63 -13.16 -4.19
CA THR A 23 -32.75 -12.82 -2.78
C THR A 23 -33.10 -11.33 -2.63
N ASN A 24 -34.37 -11.00 -2.86
CA ASN A 24 -34.92 -9.76 -2.29
C ASN A 24 -34.83 -9.86 -0.77
N SER A 25 -34.17 -8.89 -0.13
CA SER A 25 -34.20 -8.73 1.31
C SER A 25 -35.60 -8.30 1.75
N PHE A 26 -36.41 -9.26 2.20
CA PHE A 26 -37.73 -8.97 2.75
C PHE A 26 -37.58 -8.18 4.05
N ILE A 27 -37.84 -6.87 3.97
CA ILE A 27 -38.17 -6.07 5.16
C ILE A 27 -39.54 -6.57 5.62
N ASN A 28 -39.57 -7.38 6.67
CA ASN A 28 -40.79 -8.00 7.17
C ASN A 28 -41.62 -6.92 7.88
N THR A 29 -42.68 -6.41 7.24
CA THR A 29 -43.36 -5.15 7.60
C THR A 29 -44.04 -5.13 8.99
N THR A 30 -44.08 -6.27 9.69
CA THR A 30 -44.53 -6.40 11.08
C THR A 30 -43.41 -6.26 12.12
N THR A 31 -42.14 -6.23 11.71
CA THR A 31 -40.97 -6.01 12.58
C THR A 31 -39.88 -5.22 11.85
N ASN A 32 -39.47 -4.06 12.38
CA ASN A 32 -38.36 -3.24 11.83
C ASN A 32 -36.97 -3.86 12.10
N LYS A 33 -36.80 -5.15 11.77
CA LYS A 33 -35.61 -5.96 12.01
C LYS A 33 -35.06 -6.48 10.69
N ILE A 34 -33.79 -6.19 10.40
CA ILE A 34 -33.09 -6.72 9.23
C ILE A 34 -32.76 -8.20 9.47
N GLN A 35 -33.11 -9.06 8.51
CA GLN A 35 -32.79 -10.49 8.57
C GLN A 35 -31.33 -10.74 8.15
N THR A 36 -30.51 -11.20 9.08
CA THR A 36 -29.13 -11.63 8.83
C THR A 36 -29.04 -13.16 8.64
N LYS A 37 -27.90 -13.61 8.13
CA LYS A 37 -27.45 -15.01 8.12
C LYS A 37 -26.02 -15.10 8.62
N GLU A 38 -25.61 -16.30 9.02
CA GLU A 38 -24.23 -16.57 9.41
C GLU A 38 -23.32 -16.76 8.20
N PHE A 39 -22.14 -16.15 8.26
CA PHE A 39 -21.00 -16.44 7.39
C PHE A 39 -19.82 -16.93 8.25
N ASN A 40 -18.92 -17.72 7.67
CA ASN A 40 -17.70 -18.15 8.37
C ASN A 40 -16.81 -16.95 8.70
N LEU A 41 -16.15 -16.98 9.86
CA LEU A 41 -15.10 -16.04 10.22
C LEU A 41 -13.78 -16.78 10.48
N ASP A 42 -12.86 -16.66 9.52
CA ASP A 42 -11.51 -17.21 9.61
C ASP A 42 -10.51 -16.14 10.06
N ASN A 43 -9.88 -16.30 11.23
CA ASN A 43 -8.77 -15.45 11.63
C ASN A 43 -7.42 -16.03 11.20
N LEU A 44 -6.92 -15.59 10.05
CA LEU A 44 -5.65 -16.03 9.47
C LEU A 44 -4.41 -15.52 10.24
N THR A 45 -4.55 -14.56 11.17
CA THR A 45 -3.41 -14.08 11.99
C THR A 45 -3.06 -15.02 13.14
N ILE A 46 -3.83 -16.08 13.38
CA ILE A 46 -3.62 -17.04 14.47
C ILE A 46 -3.11 -18.35 13.86
N LYS A 47 -1.83 -18.65 14.09
CA LYS A 47 -1.25 -19.93 13.65
C LYS A 47 -1.97 -21.10 14.32
N ASN A 48 -2.24 -22.15 13.54
CA ASN A 48 -2.81 -23.44 13.94
C ASN A 48 -4.27 -23.48 14.45
N ASN A 49 -4.99 -22.36 14.53
CA ASN A 49 -6.41 -22.35 14.93
C ASN A 49 -7.33 -21.87 13.79
N ARG A 50 -7.98 -22.82 13.10
CA ARG A 50 -9.22 -22.50 12.36
C ARG A 50 -10.32 -22.22 13.38
N THR A 51 -10.66 -20.96 13.57
CA THR A 51 -11.74 -20.55 14.46
C THR A 51 -13.10 -20.91 13.85
N SER A 52 -13.93 -21.66 14.57
CA SER A 52 -15.35 -21.88 14.19
C SER A 52 -16.23 -20.63 14.43
N LYS A 53 -15.64 -19.43 14.42
CA LYS A 53 -16.36 -18.17 14.60
C LYS A 53 -17.29 -17.92 13.39
N LYS A 54 -18.38 -17.20 13.65
CA LYS A 54 -19.38 -16.79 12.68
C LYS A 54 -19.63 -15.29 12.83
N ILE A 55 -19.94 -14.61 11.74
CA ILE A 55 -20.40 -13.22 11.73
C ILE A 55 -21.82 -13.15 11.18
N GLN A 56 -22.69 -12.37 11.84
CA GLN A 56 -24.03 -12.08 11.35
C GLN A 56 -23.98 -10.97 10.30
N ALA A 57 -24.41 -11.29 9.08
CA ALA A 57 -24.35 -10.39 7.93
C ALA A 57 -25.43 -10.73 6.89
N PHE A 58 -25.51 -9.95 5.81
CA PHE A 58 -26.34 -10.26 4.64
C PHE A 58 -25.72 -9.64 3.38
N LEU A 59 -26.26 -10.00 2.22
CA LEU A 59 -25.90 -9.34 0.96
C LEU A 59 -26.99 -8.30 0.62
N HIS A 60 -26.60 -7.04 0.48
CA HIS A 60 -27.45 -5.97 -0.05
C HIS A 60 -26.88 -5.55 -1.40
N ASN A 61 -27.64 -5.72 -2.48
CA ASN A 61 -27.17 -5.47 -3.85
C ASN A 61 -25.79 -6.13 -4.14
N ASP A 62 -25.67 -7.43 -3.87
CA ASP A 62 -24.44 -8.25 -3.95
C ASP A 62 -23.28 -7.87 -2.99
N VAL A 63 -23.41 -6.81 -2.19
CA VAL A 63 -22.37 -6.32 -1.28
C VAL A 63 -22.59 -6.87 0.13
N PHE A 64 -21.51 -7.26 0.82
CA PHE A 64 -21.56 -7.77 2.19
C PHE A 64 -21.81 -6.64 3.21
N TYR A 65 -22.96 -6.68 3.87
CA TYR A 65 -23.38 -5.74 4.92
C TYR A 65 -23.45 -6.44 6.28
N THR A 66 -23.01 -5.74 7.31
CA THR A 66 -23.17 -6.13 8.72
C THR A 66 -23.42 -4.88 9.56
N SER A 67 -23.84 -5.06 10.81
CA SER A 67 -24.05 -3.94 11.74
C SER A 67 -22.69 -3.40 12.22
N ILE A 68 -22.61 -2.13 12.60
CA ILE A 68 -21.37 -1.54 13.14
C ILE A 68 -20.92 -2.31 14.39
N ASN A 69 -21.84 -2.62 15.30
CA ASN A 69 -21.54 -3.34 16.53
C ASN A 69 -21.08 -4.79 16.26
N GLU A 70 -21.77 -5.50 15.39
CA GLU A 70 -21.43 -6.89 15.03
C GLU A 70 -20.07 -6.96 14.30
N PHE A 71 -19.75 -5.98 13.44
CA PHE A 71 -18.41 -5.85 12.86
C PHE A 71 -17.34 -5.70 13.94
N LEU A 72 -17.48 -4.70 14.83
CA LEU A 72 -16.50 -4.38 15.87
C LEU A 72 -16.28 -5.54 16.85
N LYS A 73 -17.36 -6.22 17.25
CA LYS A 73 -17.32 -7.42 18.09
C LYS A 73 -16.57 -8.59 17.43
N ASN A 74 -16.68 -8.74 16.10
CA ASN A 74 -16.03 -9.83 15.38
C ASN A 74 -14.56 -9.56 15.02
N ILE A 75 -14.11 -8.30 15.06
CA ILE A 75 -12.68 -7.93 14.96
C ILE A 75 -12.02 -7.74 16.33
N ASP A 76 -12.58 -8.33 17.40
CA ASP A 76 -12.05 -8.31 18.77
C ASP A 76 -10.62 -8.82 18.91
N SER A 77 -10.11 -9.60 17.96
CA SER A 77 -8.70 -10.01 17.90
C SER A 77 -7.74 -8.85 17.58
N VAL A 78 -8.25 -7.79 16.95
CA VAL A 78 -7.48 -6.62 16.49
C VAL A 78 -7.72 -5.40 17.38
N ILE A 79 -8.97 -5.18 17.81
CA ILE A 79 -9.37 -4.00 18.60
C ILE A 79 -9.70 -4.33 20.06
N ASN A 80 -9.55 -3.34 20.94
CA ASN A 80 -9.95 -3.42 22.33
C ASN A 80 -11.46 -3.17 22.49
N TYR A 81 -12.27 -4.09 21.95
CA TYR A 81 -13.74 -3.98 21.92
C TYR A 81 -14.37 -3.77 23.32
N SER A 82 -13.80 -4.35 24.38
CA SER A 82 -14.32 -4.16 25.75
C SER A 82 -14.19 -2.71 26.25
N ASN A 83 -13.22 -1.94 25.73
CA ASN A 83 -13.07 -0.50 25.99
C ASN A 83 -13.98 0.38 25.09
N LEU A 84 -14.78 -0.21 24.21
CA LEU A 84 -15.75 0.52 23.39
C LEU A 84 -17.13 0.54 24.02
N GLU A 85 -17.77 1.70 23.96
CA GLU A 85 -19.19 1.91 24.20
C GLU A 85 -19.87 2.08 22.83
N HIS A 86 -20.83 1.19 22.52
CA HIS A 86 -21.75 1.33 21.39
C HIS A 86 -23.05 1.93 21.91
N SER A 87 -23.62 2.86 21.14
CA SER A 87 -24.96 3.39 21.37
C SER A 87 -25.65 3.62 20.04
N PHE A 88 -26.94 3.27 19.95
CA PHE A 88 -27.80 3.62 18.83
C PHE A 88 -28.97 4.47 19.34
N LYS A 89 -29.05 5.72 18.89
CA LYS A 89 -30.09 6.68 19.30
C LYS A 89 -30.32 7.70 18.19
N ASP A 90 -31.56 8.17 18.04
CA ASP A 90 -31.90 9.28 17.13
C ASP A 90 -31.46 9.06 15.66
N ASN A 91 -31.43 7.79 15.22
CA ASN A 91 -30.91 7.32 13.92
C ASN A 91 -29.38 7.47 13.74
N LYS A 92 -28.63 7.45 14.84
CA LYS A 92 -27.17 7.53 14.86
C LYS A 92 -26.59 6.36 15.63
N THR A 93 -25.52 5.77 15.11
CA THR A 93 -24.66 4.87 15.88
C THR A 93 -23.40 5.61 16.30
N THR A 94 -23.14 5.68 17.60
CA THR A 94 -21.94 6.32 18.14
C THR A 94 -21.08 5.30 18.89
N ILE A 95 -19.83 5.19 18.47
CA ILE A 95 -18.78 4.34 19.04
C ILE A 95 -17.81 5.22 19.79
N LYS A 96 -17.63 4.99 21.09
CA LYS A 96 -16.89 5.87 22.00
C LYS A 96 -15.89 5.08 22.83
N LEU A 97 -14.75 5.68 23.18
CA LEU A 97 -13.84 5.09 24.17
C LEU A 97 -14.40 5.29 25.59
N LYS A 98 -14.54 4.20 26.36
CA LYS A 98 -14.99 4.25 27.76
C LYS A 98 -14.00 4.99 28.65
N ASN A 99 -12.70 4.78 28.44
CA ASN A 99 -11.63 5.38 29.23
C ASN A 99 -11.24 6.82 28.82
N ASP A 100 -11.68 7.29 27.65
CA ASP A 100 -11.34 8.63 27.14
C ASP A 100 -12.47 9.16 26.25
N SER A 101 -13.50 9.66 26.93
CA SER A 101 -14.80 10.06 26.38
C SER A 101 -14.74 11.09 25.23
N ASN A 102 -13.59 11.75 25.02
CA ASN A 102 -13.39 12.72 23.94
C ASN A 102 -13.21 12.07 22.56
N PHE A 103 -12.91 10.77 22.52
CA PHE A 103 -12.71 10.01 21.30
C PHE A 103 -13.98 9.24 20.92
N PHE A 104 -14.59 9.61 19.79
CA PHE A 104 -15.73 8.91 19.22
C PHE A 104 -15.73 8.91 17.68
N VAL A 105 -16.44 7.94 17.11
CA VAL A 105 -16.93 7.93 15.72
C VAL A 105 -18.45 7.82 15.76
N GLU A 106 -19.14 8.77 15.13
CA GLU A 106 -20.60 8.79 14.98
C GLU A 106 -20.98 8.58 13.51
N PHE A 107 -21.93 7.69 13.25
CA PHE A 107 -22.52 7.44 11.94
C PHE A 107 -23.96 7.99 11.96
N ASP A 108 -24.26 9.01 11.15
CA ASP A 108 -25.57 9.66 11.06
C ASP A 108 -26.30 9.18 9.79
N TYR A 109 -27.35 8.36 9.97
CA TYR A 109 -28.14 7.78 8.89
C TYR A 109 -28.87 8.85 8.05
N LEU A 110 -29.45 9.86 8.72
CA LEU A 110 -30.27 10.88 8.05
C LEU A 110 -29.42 11.83 7.21
N LYS A 111 -28.24 12.20 7.72
CA LYS A 111 -27.29 13.06 6.98
C LYS A 111 -26.37 12.28 6.04
N LYS A 112 -26.34 10.95 6.13
CA LYS A 112 -25.35 10.08 5.48
C LYS A 112 -23.91 10.52 5.75
N LYS A 113 -23.56 10.74 7.03
CA LYS A 113 -22.24 11.22 7.46
C LYS A 113 -21.56 10.30 8.45
N ILE A 114 -20.24 10.25 8.38
CA ILE A 114 -19.37 9.73 9.44
C ILE A 114 -18.66 10.93 10.08
N ILE A 115 -18.81 11.12 11.38
CA ILE A 115 -18.19 12.19 12.16
C ILE A 115 -17.13 11.56 13.06
N VAL A 116 -15.88 11.99 12.94
CA VAL A 116 -14.75 11.48 13.73
C VAL A 116 -14.25 12.61 14.61
N SER A 117 -14.28 12.44 15.94
CA SER A 117 -13.92 13.52 16.87
C SER A 117 -12.43 13.85 16.89
N ASN A 118 -11.58 12.85 16.66
CA ASN A 118 -10.13 12.97 16.53
C ASN A 118 -9.55 11.74 15.82
N ASN A 119 -8.68 11.95 14.83
CA ASN A 119 -7.98 10.93 14.03
C ASN A 119 -7.27 9.85 14.88
N LYS A 120 -6.81 10.19 16.09
CA LYS A 120 -6.12 9.25 17.00
C LYS A 120 -7.05 8.20 17.64
N ILE A 121 -8.37 8.26 17.43
CA ILE A 121 -9.24 7.14 17.83
C ILE A 121 -8.81 5.84 17.14
N PHE A 122 -8.44 5.90 15.86
CA PHE A 122 -8.11 4.72 15.06
C PHE A 122 -6.80 4.02 15.47
N THR A 123 -5.92 4.69 16.23
CA THR A 123 -4.79 4.02 16.91
C THR A 123 -5.17 3.59 18.33
N LYS A 124 -5.90 4.42 19.09
CA LYS A 124 -6.36 4.12 20.47
C LYS A 124 -7.28 2.88 20.58
N ILE A 125 -8.02 2.51 19.53
CA ILE A 125 -8.87 1.31 19.55
C ILE A 125 -8.10 0.00 19.33
N LEU A 126 -6.88 0.03 18.82
CA LEU A 126 -6.12 -1.18 18.48
C LEU A 126 -5.50 -1.82 19.73
N LYS A 127 -5.47 -3.15 19.82
CA LYS A 127 -4.87 -3.87 20.96
C LYS A 127 -3.35 -3.71 21.05
N ASN A 128 -2.68 -3.84 19.90
CA ASN A 128 -1.22 -3.88 19.78
C ASN A 128 -0.76 -2.87 18.72
N TYR A 129 -1.10 -1.59 18.89
CA TYR A 129 -0.53 -0.54 18.04
C TYR A 129 0.93 -0.30 18.42
N LYS A 130 1.83 -0.58 17.50
CA LYS A 130 3.26 -0.29 17.58
C LYS A 130 3.73 0.14 16.18
N ARG A 131 4.56 1.18 16.12
CA ARG A 131 5.24 1.57 14.88
C ARG A 131 6.43 0.66 14.62
N ALA A 132 6.75 0.41 13.36
CA ALA A 132 7.96 -0.35 13.02
C ALA A 132 9.23 0.40 13.48
N GLU A 133 9.18 1.74 13.43
CA GLU A 133 10.30 2.61 13.79
C GLU A 133 10.63 2.58 15.29
N GLU A 134 9.76 2.03 16.14
CA GLU A 134 10.04 1.84 17.57
C GLU A 134 11.01 0.66 17.86
N ASP A 135 11.27 -0.21 16.88
CA ASP A 135 12.30 -1.25 16.97
C ASP A 135 13.71 -0.76 16.60
N LEU A 136 13.84 0.50 16.17
CA LEU A 136 15.12 1.13 15.80
C LEU A 136 15.77 1.89 16.96
N LYS A 137 17.00 2.34 16.75
CA LYS A 137 17.75 3.18 17.69
C LYS A 137 17.34 4.66 17.60
N ILE A 138 16.03 4.91 17.62
CA ILE A 138 15.45 6.25 17.74
C ILE A 138 14.53 6.35 18.98
N GLU A 139 14.11 7.57 19.30
CA GLU A 139 13.21 7.91 20.40
C GLU A 139 12.24 9.01 19.94
N PHE A 140 10.94 8.79 20.12
CA PHE A 140 9.89 9.78 19.87
C PHE A 140 9.64 10.60 21.13
N ILE A 141 10.38 11.71 21.28
CA ILE A 141 10.36 12.56 22.48
C ILE A 141 9.02 13.29 22.65
N LYS A 142 8.41 13.73 21.54
CA LYS A 142 7.18 14.54 21.58
C LYS A 142 6.37 14.43 20.31
N GLU A 143 5.04 14.44 20.45
CA GLU A 143 4.10 14.63 19.34
C GLU A 143 3.20 15.84 19.65
N GLN A 144 2.99 16.74 18.68
CA GLN A 144 2.09 17.88 18.80
C GLN A 144 1.23 18.05 17.55
N ASN A 145 -0.08 18.28 17.71
CA ASN A 145 -0.90 18.87 16.64
C ASN A 145 -0.92 20.40 16.83
N LEU A 146 -0.62 21.17 15.79
CA LEU A 146 -0.52 22.63 15.83
C LEU A 146 -1.82 23.36 15.47
N ASN A 147 -2.89 22.65 15.09
CA ASN A 147 -4.21 23.26 14.91
C ASN A 147 -5.28 22.67 15.83
N ASN A 148 -6.29 23.50 16.15
CA ASN A 148 -7.36 23.14 17.07
C ASN A 148 -8.40 22.19 16.43
N THR A 149 -8.32 21.97 15.11
CA THR A 149 -9.18 21.03 14.38
C THR A 149 -8.78 19.59 14.67
N ASN A 150 -9.53 18.97 15.59
CA ASN A 150 -9.46 17.53 15.84
C ASN A 150 -10.56 16.78 15.07
N GLN A 151 -11.77 17.36 15.01
CA GLN A 151 -12.94 16.73 14.40
C GLN A 151 -12.97 16.94 12.88
N PHE A 152 -13.36 15.89 12.16
CA PHE A 152 -13.65 15.93 10.72
C PHE A 152 -14.88 15.09 10.37
N GLU A 153 -15.41 15.29 9.16
CA GLU A 153 -16.59 14.58 8.65
C GLU A 153 -16.30 13.95 7.29
N ILE A 154 -16.81 12.75 7.06
CA ILE A 154 -16.89 12.10 5.75
C ILE A 154 -18.35 12.07 5.32
N ASP A 155 -18.63 12.67 4.17
CA ASP A 155 -19.97 12.77 3.60
C ASP A 155 -20.20 11.65 2.59
N LEU A 156 -20.97 10.62 2.99
CA LEU A 156 -21.27 9.43 2.18
C LEU A 156 -22.33 9.70 1.10
N SER A 157 -23.09 10.80 1.21
CA SER A 157 -24.12 11.15 0.21
C SER A 157 -23.54 11.35 -1.21
N LYS A 158 -22.26 11.73 -1.29
CA LYS A 158 -21.49 11.93 -2.53
C LYS A 158 -21.25 10.65 -3.34
N TYR A 159 -21.23 9.50 -2.67
CA TYR A 159 -20.74 8.23 -3.23
C TYR A 159 -21.83 7.17 -3.35
N ASN A 160 -23.12 7.55 -3.26
CA ASN A 160 -24.25 6.61 -3.40
C ASN A 160 -24.13 5.33 -2.53
N ILE A 161 -23.48 5.43 -1.36
CA ILE A 161 -23.36 4.31 -0.43
C ILE A 161 -24.59 4.28 0.47
N ASP A 162 -25.29 3.15 0.49
CA ASP A 162 -26.43 2.94 1.37
C ASP A 162 -25.96 2.74 2.82
N ILE A 163 -26.64 3.44 3.73
CA ILE A 163 -26.66 3.12 5.15
C ILE A 163 -28.04 2.50 5.38
N LEU A 164 -28.09 1.28 5.90
CA LEU A 164 -29.32 0.62 6.32
C LEU A 164 -29.45 0.70 7.85
N LYS A 165 -30.64 0.46 8.39
CA LYS A 165 -30.86 0.49 9.84
C LYS A 165 -31.95 -0.49 10.26
N ASP A 166 -31.85 -0.96 11.49
CA ASP A 166 -32.95 -1.62 12.18
C ASP A 166 -33.29 -0.83 13.47
N GLN A 167 -33.94 -1.46 14.44
CA GLN A 167 -34.23 -0.86 15.75
C GLN A 167 -33.02 -0.82 16.72
N ASN A 168 -31.90 -1.47 16.39
CA ASN A 168 -30.76 -1.71 17.28
C ASN A 168 -29.46 -1.03 16.79
N ASP A 169 -29.24 -0.92 15.47
CA ASP A 169 -27.99 -0.41 14.91
C ASP A 169 -28.12 0.07 13.45
N LEU A 170 -27.05 0.70 12.95
CA LEU A 170 -26.82 0.95 11.54
C LEU A 170 -26.00 -0.16 10.89
N TYR A 171 -26.32 -0.45 9.63
CA TYR A 171 -25.69 -1.48 8.80
C TYR A 171 -25.06 -0.83 7.57
N LEU A 172 -23.80 -1.17 7.31
CA LEU A 172 -22.99 -0.61 6.23
C LEU A 172 -22.19 -1.72 5.53
N PRO A 173 -21.62 -1.46 4.33
CA PRO A 173 -20.67 -2.38 3.71
C PRO A 173 -19.51 -2.69 4.67
N SER A 174 -19.20 -3.96 4.91
CA SER A 174 -18.11 -4.34 5.83
C SER A 174 -16.76 -3.77 5.40
N ILE A 175 -16.54 -3.61 4.10
CA ILE A 175 -15.34 -3.00 3.53
C ILE A 175 -15.21 -1.50 3.86
N LEU A 176 -16.34 -0.78 4.00
CA LEU A 176 -16.35 0.60 4.49
C LEU A 176 -16.04 0.65 5.99
N LEU A 177 -16.63 -0.24 6.79
CA LEU A 177 -16.34 -0.34 8.22
C LEU A 177 -14.86 -0.68 8.47
N ASN A 178 -14.31 -1.60 7.67
CA ASN A 178 -12.88 -1.90 7.62
C ASN A 178 -12.04 -0.66 7.31
N GLN A 179 -12.36 0.05 6.22
CA GLN A 179 -11.63 1.23 5.79
C GLN A 179 -11.66 2.39 6.80
N VAL A 180 -12.71 2.49 7.62
CA VAL A 180 -12.81 3.46 8.70
C VAL A 180 -12.01 2.98 9.92
N PHE A 181 -12.46 1.90 10.57
CA PHE A 181 -11.93 1.48 11.87
C PHE A 181 -10.52 0.90 11.82
N LEU A 182 -10.15 0.20 10.74
CA LEU A 182 -8.82 -0.42 10.59
C LEU A 182 -7.86 0.41 9.74
N SER A 183 -8.17 1.68 9.45
CA SER A 183 -7.33 2.62 8.68
C SER A 183 -5.89 2.82 9.18
N LYS A 184 -5.60 2.44 10.43
CA LYS A 184 -4.27 2.52 11.07
C LYS A 184 -3.68 1.15 11.46
N SER A 185 -4.29 0.06 11.00
CA SER A 185 -3.91 -1.32 11.34
C SER A 185 -3.19 -2.03 10.19
N ASN A 186 -2.18 -2.85 10.49
CA ASN A 186 -1.61 -3.78 9.51
C ASN A 186 -2.39 -5.11 9.40
N ILE A 187 -3.38 -5.31 10.28
CA ILE A 187 -4.38 -6.38 10.23
C ILE A 187 -5.70 -5.79 9.71
N GLN A 188 -6.26 -6.41 8.68
CA GLN A 188 -7.47 -6.00 7.99
C GLN A 188 -8.48 -7.15 7.91
N THR A 189 -9.68 -6.83 7.43
CA THR A 189 -10.69 -7.81 7.07
C THR A 189 -10.81 -7.96 5.55
N TYR A 190 -11.27 -9.13 5.09
CA TYR A 190 -11.41 -9.47 3.69
C TYR A 190 -12.62 -10.40 3.50
N PHE A 191 -13.50 -10.08 2.57
CA PHE A 191 -14.60 -10.96 2.18
C PHE A 191 -14.34 -11.49 0.77
N ASN A 192 -14.23 -12.81 0.63
CA ASN A 192 -13.91 -13.50 -0.64
C ASN A 192 -15.16 -13.90 -1.46
N GLY A 193 -16.35 -13.42 -1.08
CA GLY A 193 -17.63 -13.83 -1.65
C GLY A 193 -18.37 -14.93 -0.88
N ASP A 194 -17.69 -15.69 -0.01
CA ASP A 194 -18.24 -16.83 0.73
C ASP A 194 -17.94 -16.77 2.26
N ASP A 195 -16.70 -16.45 2.65
CA ASP A 195 -16.17 -16.34 4.02
C ASP A 195 -15.67 -14.92 4.32
N PHE A 196 -15.82 -14.51 5.59
CA PHE A 196 -15.21 -13.30 6.13
C PHE A 196 -13.88 -13.64 6.82
N LYS A 197 -12.81 -12.92 6.52
CA LYS A 197 -11.45 -13.26 6.96
C LYS A 197 -10.78 -12.09 7.66
N ILE A 198 -9.98 -12.38 8.67
CA ILE A 198 -9.07 -11.41 9.32
C ILE A 198 -7.64 -11.81 8.93
N PHE A 199 -6.84 -10.87 8.40
CA PHE A 199 -5.50 -11.17 7.90
C PHE A 199 -4.52 -10.01 8.11
N ARG A 200 -3.23 -10.30 8.28
CA ARG A 200 -2.15 -9.29 8.27
C ARG A 200 -1.64 -9.13 6.84
N PHE A 201 -1.41 -7.90 6.36
CA PHE A 201 -0.94 -7.67 4.99
C PHE A 201 0.31 -8.48 4.63
N TYR A 202 1.36 -8.45 5.46
CA TYR A 202 2.60 -9.22 5.20
C TYR A 202 2.36 -10.73 5.04
N GLU A 203 1.49 -11.30 5.87
CA GLU A 203 1.16 -12.74 5.87
C GLU A 203 0.23 -13.09 4.71
N GLY A 204 -0.78 -12.27 4.41
CA GLY A 204 -1.77 -12.52 3.36
C GLY A 204 -1.34 -12.13 1.94
N LEU A 205 -0.31 -11.29 1.79
CA LEU A 205 0.29 -10.93 0.50
C LEU A 205 1.50 -11.81 0.12
N SER A 206 2.04 -12.58 1.06
CA SER A 206 3.05 -13.61 0.78
C SER A 206 2.41 -14.95 0.40
N LEU A 207 3.20 -15.86 -0.18
CA LEU A 207 2.78 -17.25 -0.40
C LEU A 207 3.05 -18.08 0.88
N PRO A 208 2.13 -18.99 1.28
CA PRO A 208 0.85 -19.34 0.66
C PRO A 208 -0.36 -18.46 1.09
N GLY A 209 -0.15 -17.37 1.83
CA GLY A 209 -1.23 -16.52 2.35
C GLY A 209 -2.21 -15.97 1.30
N THR A 210 -1.72 -15.58 0.12
CA THR A 210 -2.59 -15.08 -0.98
C THR A 210 -3.60 -16.13 -1.44
N PHE A 211 -3.24 -17.42 -1.39
CA PHE A 211 -4.17 -18.52 -1.66
C PHE A 211 -5.24 -18.60 -0.58
N TYR A 212 -4.86 -18.65 0.70
CA TYR A 212 -5.82 -18.74 1.81
C TYR A 212 -6.75 -17.54 1.90
N LEU A 213 -6.28 -16.34 1.54
CA LEU A 213 -7.10 -15.14 1.48
C LEU A 213 -8.20 -15.27 0.40
N LYS A 214 -7.82 -15.64 -0.82
CA LYS A 214 -8.71 -15.64 -1.99
C LYS A 214 -9.54 -16.91 -2.18
N GLN A 215 -9.15 -18.04 -1.56
CA GLN A 215 -9.80 -19.35 -1.70
C GLN A 215 -11.31 -19.24 -1.44
N SER A 216 -12.13 -19.52 -2.46
CA SER A 216 -13.61 -19.40 -2.50
C SER A 216 -14.18 -20.18 -3.70
N ASP A 217 -15.48 -20.46 -3.73
CA ASP A 217 -16.14 -21.03 -4.92
C ASP A 217 -16.14 -20.02 -6.10
N LYS A 218 -16.04 -18.73 -5.79
CA LYS A 218 -15.90 -17.62 -6.76
C LYS A 218 -14.62 -17.71 -7.59
N ASN A 219 -13.59 -18.43 -7.12
CA ASN A 219 -12.37 -18.66 -7.91
C ASN A 219 -12.62 -19.42 -9.22
N ASN A 220 -13.79 -20.05 -9.39
CA ASN A 220 -14.20 -20.74 -10.62
C ASN A 220 -15.16 -19.91 -11.50
N GLN A 221 -15.32 -18.61 -11.20
CA GLN A 221 -16.29 -17.73 -11.86
C GLN A 221 -15.56 -16.54 -12.50
N ASN A 222 -15.79 -16.32 -13.79
CA ASN A 222 -15.21 -15.21 -14.56
C ASN A 222 -16.20 -14.04 -14.77
N LYS A 223 -17.32 -14.06 -14.04
CA LYS A 223 -18.39 -13.06 -14.08
C LYS A 223 -18.59 -12.48 -12.69
N ILE A 224 -18.49 -11.16 -12.55
CA ILE A 224 -18.69 -10.48 -11.26
C ILE A 224 -20.13 -9.94 -11.20
N PRO A 225 -20.87 -10.13 -10.08
CA PRO A 225 -22.22 -9.59 -9.91
C PRO A 225 -22.30 -8.07 -10.13
N ILE A 226 -23.42 -7.62 -10.71
CA ILE A 226 -23.60 -6.22 -11.13
C ILE A 226 -23.65 -5.24 -9.95
N GLY A 227 -24.24 -5.63 -8.82
CA GLY A 227 -24.30 -4.79 -7.63
C GLY A 227 -22.92 -4.57 -7.03
N LEU A 228 -22.09 -5.62 -6.98
CA LEU A 228 -20.73 -5.55 -6.45
C LEU A 228 -19.82 -4.67 -7.33
N ARG A 229 -19.96 -4.73 -8.65
CA ARG A 229 -19.20 -3.87 -9.58
C ARG A 229 -19.64 -2.40 -9.54
N ARG A 230 -20.95 -2.15 -9.47
CA ARG A 230 -21.49 -0.80 -9.23
C ARG A 230 -20.99 -0.22 -7.91
N PHE A 231 -20.95 -1.05 -6.87
CA PHE A 231 -20.40 -0.63 -5.59
C PHE A 231 -18.89 -0.40 -5.65
N GLN A 232 -18.10 -1.19 -6.38
CA GLN A 232 -16.67 -0.90 -6.61
C GLN A 232 -16.46 0.45 -7.32
N TYR A 233 -17.26 0.77 -8.34
CA TYR A 233 -17.20 2.08 -9.03
C TYR A 233 -17.43 3.27 -8.09
N GLU A 234 -18.48 3.21 -7.28
CA GLU A 234 -18.80 4.25 -6.31
C GLU A 234 -17.82 4.29 -5.11
N TYR A 235 -17.39 3.11 -4.63
CA TYR A 235 -16.41 2.98 -3.54
C TYR A 235 -15.02 3.50 -3.92
N LEU A 236 -14.60 3.37 -5.19
CA LEU A 236 -13.38 3.99 -5.68
C LEU A 236 -13.43 5.52 -5.51
N SER A 237 -14.58 6.16 -5.80
CA SER A 237 -14.77 7.59 -5.59
C SER A 237 -14.64 7.97 -4.12
N PHE A 238 -15.32 7.23 -3.22
CA PHE A 238 -15.17 7.38 -1.77
C PHE A 238 -13.71 7.22 -1.32
N LEU A 239 -13.03 6.18 -1.78
CA LEU A 239 -11.69 5.83 -1.36
C LEU A 239 -10.69 6.92 -1.75
N PHE A 240 -10.74 7.39 -2.99
CA PHE A 240 -9.79 8.39 -3.48
C PHE A 240 -10.11 9.81 -3.00
N ASP A 241 -11.38 10.20 -2.85
CA ASP A 241 -11.70 11.51 -2.29
C ASP A 241 -11.25 11.65 -0.84
N ASN A 242 -11.36 10.57 -0.03
CA ASN A 242 -11.09 10.62 1.41
C ASN A 242 -9.74 10.05 1.85
N TYR A 243 -9.10 9.12 1.12
CA TYR A 243 -7.88 8.40 1.57
C TYR A 243 -6.67 8.47 0.62
N TYR A 244 -6.82 9.03 -0.59
CA TYR A 244 -5.70 9.31 -1.49
C TYR A 244 -5.28 10.78 -1.36
N ALA A 245 -4.02 11.00 -0.98
CA ALA A 245 -3.52 12.34 -0.64
C ALA A 245 -3.25 13.22 -1.86
N ILE A 246 -2.79 12.64 -2.96
CA ILE A 246 -2.39 13.37 -4.17
C ILE A 246 -3.63 13.78 -4.94
N LYS A 247 -4.04 15.05 -4.86
CA LYS A 247 -5.14 15.56 -5.70
C LYS A 247 -4.62 15.83 -7.12
N LEU A 248 -5.14 15.08 -8.09
CA LEU A 248 -4.82 15.24 -9.51
C LEU A 248 -5.23 16.64 -9.99
N LYS A 249 -4.48 17.18 -10.97
CA LYS A 249 -4.76 18.51 -11.54
C LYS A 249 -6.19 18.56 -12.10
N ASP A 250 -6.87 19.68 -11.86
CA ASP A 250 -8.25 19.96 -12.28
C ASP A 250 -9.33 18.99 -11.75
N ASN A 251 -8.96 18.04 -10.87
CA ASN A 251 -9.86 17.07 -10.25
C ASN A 251 -10.46 17.59 -8.94
N LYS A 252 -11.75 17.98 -8.98
CA LYS A 252 -12.51 18.41 -7.79
C LYS A 252 -13.16 17.26 -7.00
N SER A 253 -13.39 16.12 -7.63
CA SER A 253 -13.86 14.88 -7.02
C SER A 253 -13.56 13.71 -7.94
N TYR A 254 -13.05 12.62 -7.37
CA TYR A 254 -12.67 11.44 -8.14
C TYR A 254 -13.84 10.76 -8.87
N LYS A 255 -15.10 11.09 -8.54
CA LYS A 255 -16.27 10.64 -9.28
C LYS A 255 -16.21 10.99 -10.77
N GLU A 256 -15.83 12.23 -11.12
CA GLU A 256 -15.65 12.61 -12.52
C GLU A 256 -14.39 11.98 -13.14
N TYR A 257 -13.33 11.76 -12.34
CA TYR A 257 -12.13 11.07 -12.81
C TYR A 257 -12.39 9.61 -13.20
N PHE A 258 -13.27 8.90 -12.48
CA PHE A 258 -13.57 7.49 -12.77
C PHE A 258 -14.52 7.26 -13.94
N LYS A 259 -15.27 8.29 -14.36
CA LYS A 259 -16.23 8.21 -15.48
C LYS A 259 -15.64 7.67 -16.79
N LYS A 260 -14.38 8.01 -17.11
CA LYS A 260 -13.64 7.47 -18.27
C LYS A 260 -13.30 5.98 -18.20
N TYR A 261 -13.48 5.34 -17.04
CA TYR A 261 -13.31 3.91 -16.82
C TYR A 261 -14.63 3.19 -16.48
N GLU A 262 -15.75 3.91 -16.46
CA GLU A 262 -17.05 3.41 -15.99
C GLU A 262 -17.45 2.13 -16.73
N THR A 263 -17.33 2.10 -18.06
CA THR A 263 -17.67 0.91 -18.86
C THR A 263 -16.83 -0.31 -18.50
N GLN A 264 -15.53 -0.16 -18.21
CA GLN A 264 -14.64 -1.27 -17.91
C GLN A 264 -14.82 -1.75 -16.45
N ILE A 265 -14.99 -0.84 -15.49
CA ILE A 265 -15.36 -1.18 -14.11
C ILE A 265 -16.74 -1.86 -14.09
N LEU A 266 -17.68 -1.41 -14.94
CA LEU A 266 -19.00 -2.02 -15.12
C LEU A 266 -19.04 -3.12 -16.21
N SER A 267 -17.90 -3.69 -16.60
CA SER A 267 -17.88 -4.92 -17.41
C SER A 267 -18.25 -6.14 -16.57
N GLU A 268 -19.04 -7.07 -17.13
CA GLU A 268 -19.34 -8.35 -16.47
C GLU A 268 -18.10 -9.25 -16.37
N SER A 269 -17.19 -9.14 -17.34
CA SER A 269 -15.92 -9.88 -17.38
C SER A 269 -15.02 -9.46 -16.23
N SER A 270 -14.69 -10.41 -15.36
CA SER A 270 -13.71 -10.21 -14.29
C SER A 270 -12.35 -9.77 -14.82
N ASN A 271 -11.92 -10.30 -15.98
CA ASN A 271 -10.68 -9.92 -16.62
C ASN A 271 -10.67 -8.42 -16.98
N GLU A 272 -11.72 -7.93 -17.65
CA GLU A 272 -11.83 -6.49 -17.99
C GLU A 272 -11.96 -5.61 -16.75
N HIS A 273 -12.73 -6.04 -15.75
CA HIS A 273 -12.90 -5.33 -14.49
C HIS A 273 -11.57 -5.11 -13.76
N TYR A 274 -10.79 -6.16 -13.54
CA TYR A 274 -9.49 -6.05 -12.86
C TYR A 274 -8.42 -5.35 -13.72
N LEU A 275 -8.51 -5.46 -15.05
CA LEU A 275 -7.67 -4.65 -15.96
C LEU A 275 -8.02 -3.16 -15.87
N ALA A 276 -9.28 -2.80 -15.58
CA ALA A 276 -9.67 -1.42 -15.29
C ALA A 276 -8.96 -0.90 -14.03
N THR A 277 -8.94 -1.65 -12.92
CA THR A 277 -8.19 -1.25 -11.71
C THR A 277 -6.69 -1.07 -12.00
N LYS A 278 -6.05 -2.03 -12.68
CA LYS A 278 -4.64 -1.89 -13.09
C LYS A 278 -4.39 -0.63 -13.93
N LYS A 279 -5.27 -0.37 -14.91
CA LYS A 279 -5.18 0.81 -15.77
C LYS A 279 -5.36 2.11 -14.99
N ILE A 280 -6.30 2.15 -14.05
CA ILE A 280 -6.53 3.29 -13.16
C ILE A 280 -5.26 3.64 -12.41
N ILE A 281 -4.62 2.65 -11.76
CA ILE A 281 -3.39 2.84 -10.99
C ILE A 281 -2.25 3.35 -11.89
N ASN A 282 -2.02 2.72 -13.04
CA ASN A 282 -1.02 3.18 -14.01
C ASN A 282 -1.28 4.63 -14.47
N ASP A 283 -2.55 4.97 -14.73
CA ASP A 283 -2.95 6.29 -15.18
C ASP A 283 -2.94 7.38 -14.07
N LEU A 284 -2.59 7.05 -12.82
CA LEU A 284 -2.34 8.05 -11.76
C LEU A 284 -0.99 8.78 -11.92
N ASP A 285 -0.02 8.17 -12.63
CA ASP A 285 1.37 8.67 -12.76
C ASP A 285 2.05 8.92 -11.39
N ASP A 286 1.77 8.03 -10.44
CA ASP A 286 2.23 8.06 -9.05
C ASP A 286 3.06 6.79 -8.72
N PRO A 287 4.40 6.88 -8.55
CA PRO A 287 5.24 5.73 -8.21
C PRO A 287 4.98 5.12 -6.82
N HIS A 288 4.24 5.80 -5.93
CA HIS A 288 3.79 5.23 -4.65
C HIS A 288 2.47 4.44 -4.78
N SER A 289 1.82 4.46 -5.93
CA SER A 289 0.57 3.71 -6.19
C SER A 289 0.82 2.45 -7.03
N ALA A 290 0.27 1.30 -6.61
CA ALA A 290 0.51 0.00 -7.26
C ALA A 290 -0.70 -0.93 -7.21
N TYR A 291 -0.84 -1.83 -8.17
CA TYR A 291 -1.83 -2.92 -8.13
C TYR A 291 -1.16 -4.17 -7.54
N VAL A 292 -1.54 -4.56 -6.33
CA VAL A 292 -0.74 -5.45 -5.47
C VAL A 292 -1.26 -6.88 -5.49
N LEU A 293 -2.57 -7.07 -5.35
CA LEU A 293 -3.22 -8.38 -5.42
C LEU A 293 -4.44 -8.29 -6.31
N ASP A 294 -4.61 -9.28 -7.18
CA ASP A 294 -5.82 -9.46 -7.97
C ASP A 294 -6.92 -10.14 -7.16
N GLY A 295 -8.17 -9.73 -7.35
CA GLY A 295 -9.29 -10.21 -6.54
C GLY A 295 -9.63 -11.69 -6.71
N TYR A 296 -10.72 -12.14 -6.11
CA TYR A 296 -10.98 -13.58 -5.97
C TYR A 296 -11.74 -14.24 -7.14
N TYR A 297 -12.27 -13.49 -8.11
CA TYR A 297 -12.83 -14.08 -9.33
C TYR A 297 -11.74 -14.61 -10.27
N ASP A 298 -12.08 -15.57 -11.14
CA ASP A 298 -11.17 -16.10 -12.18
C ASP A 298 -10.78 -15.02 -13.21
N LYS A 299 -9.71 -15.20 -14.00
CA LYS A 299 -9.34 -14.31 -15.12
C LYS A 299 -8.74 -15.08 -16.29
N ASP A 300 -8.70 -14.44 -17.45
CA ASP A 300 -8.04 -14.97 -18.63
C ASP A 300 -6.54 -15.22 -18.40
N ARG A 301 -6.00 -16.25 -19.07
CA ARG A 301 -4.58 -16.68 -18.95
C ARG A 301 -3.53 -15.62 -19.28
N ASN A 302 -3.94 -14.50 -19.89
CA ASN A 302 -3.07 -13.38 -20.24
C ASN A 302 -3.20 -12.18 -19.27
N PHE A 303 -4.08 -12.22 -18.26
CA PHE A 303 -4.30 -11.13 -17.31
C PHE A 303 -3.02 -10.58 -16.66
N HIS A 304 -2.08 -11.46 -16.29
CA HIS A 304 -0.79 -11.07 -15.70
C HIS A 304 0.25 -10.62 -16.74
N LYS A 305 0.03 -10.92 -18.04
CA LYS A 305 0.89 -10.48 -19.14
C LYS A 305 0.47 -9.13 -19.72
N THR A 306 -0.78 -8.70 -19.47
CA THR A 306 -1.26 -7.40 -19.87
C THR A 306 -0.59 -6.33 -19.02
N LEU A 307 0.36 -5.62 -19.64
CA LEU A 307 1.06 -4.47 -19.09
C LEU A 307 0.46 -3.18 -19.69
N PHE A 308 0.50 -2.10 -18.92
CA PHE A 308 0.17 -0.77 -19.39
C PHE A 308 1.45 0.04 -19.55
N GLU A 309 1.46 0.95 -20.50
CA GLU A 309 2.61 1.83 -20.72
C GLU A 309 2.70 2.87 -19.59
N ASN A 310 3.90 2.98 -18.99
CA ASN A 310 4.22 3.95 -17.95
C ASN A 310 3.84 5.37 -18.39
N LYS A 311 3.38 6.19 -17.44
CA LYS A 311 3.04 7.61 -17.66
C LYS A 311 4.28 8.50 -17.55
N GLN A 312 4.11 9.79 -17.81
CA GLN A 312 5.23 10.69 -18.11
C GLN A 312 6.15 10.89 -16.90
N ARG A 313 5.59 11.05 -15.70
CA ARG A 313 6.35 11.21 -14.45
C ARG A 313 7.17 9.94 -14.18
N VAL A 314 6.56 8.76 -14.27
CA VAL A 314 7.25 7.47 -14.11
C VAL A 314 8.35 7.28 -15.18
N LYS A 315 8.03 7.44 -16.47
CA LYS A 315 8.99 7.33 -17.59
C LYS A 315 10.18 8.27 -17.43
N ASN A 316 9.96 9.50 -16.96
CA ASN A 316 11.03 10.46 -16.72
C ASN A 316 11.93 9.99 -15.56
N SER A 317 11.35 9.40 -14.49
CA SER A 317 12.11 8.77 -13.41
C SER A 317 13.02 7.66 -13.92
N ASP A 318 12.45 6.72 -14.69
CA ASP A 318 13.15 5.57 -15.27
C ASP A 318 14.34 6.04 -16.15
N LYS A 319 14.09 7.06 -16.99
CA LYS A 319 15.11 7.66 -17.87
C LYS A 319 16.21 8.39 -17.09
N ILE A 320 15.87 9.15 -16.04
CA ILE A 320 16.88 9.84 -15.22
C ILE A 320 17.74 8.84 -14.46
N LEU A 321 17.15 7.78 -13.87
CA LEU A 321 17.94 6.74 -13.22
C LEU A 321 18.95 6.12 -14.16
N ASP A 322 18.52 5.72 -15.36
CA ASP A 322 19.37 5.10 -16.37
C ASP A 322 20.51 6.04 -16.83
N LEU A 323 20.22 7.33 -17.02
CA LEU A 323 21.25 8.33 -17.35
C LEU A 323 22.26 8.52 -16.21
N LEU A 324 21.80 8.62 -14.96
CA LEU A 324 22.69 8.79 -13.81
C LEU A 324 23.52 7.54 -13.55
N ALA A 325 22.92 6.35 -13.57
CA ALA A 325 23.59 5.07 -13.34
C ALA A 325 24.72 4.78 -14.33
N ARG A 326 24.57 5.18 -15.59
CA ARG A 326 25.61 5.05 -16.63
C ARG A 326 26.75 6.07 -16.50
N ASN A 327 26.55 7.16 -15.76
CA ASN A 327 27.46 8.30 -15.68
C ASN A 327 28.05 8.54 -14.29
N ASP A 328 27.64 7.80 -13.26
CA ASP A 328 28.24 7.89 -11.92
C ASP A 328 29.60 7.16 -11.92
N PRO A 329 30.72 7.89 -11.71
CA PRO A 329 32.04 7.27 -11.60
C PRO A 329 32.20 6.49 -10.28
N ASN A 330 31.33 6.74 -9.30
CA ASN A 330 31.35 6.08 -8.01
C ASN A 330 30.32 4.95 -7.99
N LYS A 331 30.74 3.74 -7.63
CA LYS A 331 29.80 2.64 -7.42
C LYS A 331 28.92 2.95 -6.20
N ILE A 332 27.69 2.44 -6.22
CA ILE A 332 26.77 2.57 -5.09
C ILE A 332 27.01 1.43 -4.11
N ASP A 333 27.89 1.65 -3.14
CA ASP A 333 28.33 0.61 -2.20
C ASP A 333 28.54 1.11 -0.76
N TYR A 334 28.09 2.33 -0.45
CA TYR A 334 28.29 3.03 0.84
C TYR A 334 29.75 3.39 1.18
N VAL A 335 30.73 3.15 0.31
CA VAL A 335 32.15 3.44 0.57
C VAL A 335 32.47 4.93 0.35
N ASN A 336 33.55 5.41 0.99
CA ASN A 336 34.10 6.74 0.76
C ASN A 336 34.74 6.86 -0.64
N SER A 337 34.35 7.90 -1.36
CA SER A 337 35.09 8.43 -2.51
C SER A 337 35.68 9.79 -2.14
N PHE A 338 36.99 9.82 -1.86
CA PHE A 338 37.71 11.02 -1.47
C PHE A 338 38.00 11.89 -2.70
N ILE A 339 37.30 13.03 -2.83
CA ILE A 339 37.45 13.93 -3.99
C ILE A 339 38.56 14.97 -3.78
N ASN A 340 38.88 15.30 -2.53
CA ASN A 340 40.10 15.99 -2.10
C ASN A 340 40.38 15.68 -0.62
N ASP A 341 41.51 16.19 -0.11
CA ASP A 341 42.01 15.98 1.26
C ASP A 341 40.99 16.35 2.36
N ASP A 342 40.00 17.19 2.05
CA ASP A 342 39.01 17.70 2.99
C ASP A 342 37.59 17.14 2.77
N THR A 343 37.33 16.38 1.70
CA THR A 343 35.97 16.07 1.25
C THR A 343 35.80 14.64 0.75
N SER A 344 34.83 13.93 1.33
CA SER A 344 34.42 12.59 0.92
C SER A 344 32.96 12.55 0.43
N VAL A 345 32.70 11.73 -0.58
CA VAL A 345 31.36 11.36 -1.04
C VAL A 345 31.02 9.94 -0.57
N ILE A 346 29.82 9.75 -0.01
CA ILE A 346 29.27 8.43 0.36
C ILE A 346 27.97 8.22 -0.43
N SER A 347 27.98 7.26 -1.36
CA SER A 347 26.88 7.00 -2.31
C SER A 347 26.01 5.83 -1.89
N PHE A 348 24.68 6.01 -1.86
CA PHE A 348 23.73 4.93 -1.56
C PHE A 348 22.36 5.10 -2.22
N SER A 349 21.82 4.01 -2.78
CA SER A 349 20.59 4.00 -3.58
C SER A 349 19.31 3.77 -2.78
N LYS A 350 19.41 3.44 -1.50
CA LYS A 350 18.24 3.21 -0.63
C LYS A 350 18.57 3.24 0.86
N PHE A 351 17.53 3.42 1.66
CA PHE A 351 17.54 3.30 3.12
C PHE A 351 17.06 1.89 3.50
N ASP A 352 17.99 0.94 3.55
CA ASP A 352 17.76 -0.44 4.01
C ASP A 352 18.07 -0.59 5.51
N GLU A 353 17.60 -1.69 6.12
CA GLU A 353 17.91 -2.10 7.50
C GLU A 353 19.40 -2.03 7.88
N LYS A 354 20.32 -2.18 6.91
CA LYS A 354 21.78 -2.16 7.13
C LYS A 354 22.47 -0.83 6.75
N SER A 355 21.75 0.13 6.15
CA SER A 355 22.37 1.37 5.67
C SER A 355 23.02 2.18 6.80
N THR A 356 22.40 2.22 7.98
CA THR A 356 22.94 2.87 9.18
C THR A 356 24.34 2.34 9.54
N ASP A 357 24.53 1.01 9.53
CA ASP A 357 25.80 0.38 9.90
C ASP A 357 26.88 0.53 8.83
N TYR A 358 26.52 0.56 7.54
CA TYR A 358 27.48 0.83 6.46
C TYR A 358 27.94 2.29 6.48
N ILE A 359 27.02 3.24 6.63
CA ILE A 359 27.36 4.68 6.74
C ILE A 359 28.21 4.94 7.98
N LEU A 360 27.92 4.31 9.12
CA LEU A 360 28.73 4.42 10.34
C LEU A 360 30.20 4.01 10.12
N LYS A 361 30.46 2.97 9.33
CA LYS A 361 31.84 2.55 8.99
C LYS A 361 32.54 3.60 8.15
N SER A 362 31.88 4.12 7.12
CA SER A 362 32.45 5.12 6.23
C SER A 362 32.69 6.46 6.93
N LEU A 363 31.81 6.89 7.84
CA LEU A 363 32.04 8.08 8.66
C LEU A 363 33.23 7.93 9.63
N LYS A 364 33.45 6.74 10.20
CA LYS A 364 34.65 6.46 11.00
C LYS A 364 35.92 6.54 10.15
N GLN A 365 35.95 5.90 8.99
CA GLN A 365 37.07 5.97 8.06
C GLN A 365 37.34 7.42 7.60
N ALA A 366 36.30 8.21 7.31
CA ALA A 366 36.47 9.61 6.94
C ALA A 366 37.08 10.45 8.08
N LYS A 367 36.70 10.17 9.33
CA LYS A 367 37.28 10.80 10.53
C LYS A 367 38.76 10.46 10.69
N GLU A 368 39.13 9.20 10.49
CA GLU A 368 40.52 8.72 10.52
C GLU A 368 41.39 9.36 9.42
N ASN A 369 40.78 9.72 8.28
CA ASN A 369 41.43 10.41 7.17
C ASN A 369 41.37 11.95 7.29
N ASN A 370 40.97 12.50 8.44
CA ASN A 370 40.88 13.95 8.72
C ASN A 370 39.95 14.75 7.78
N ILE A 371 38.99 14.08 7.14
CA ILE A 371 37.98 14.72 6.28
C ILE A 371 37.16 15.74 7.08
N LYS A 372 36.81 16.87 6.44
CA LYS A 372 36.00 17.93 7.04
C LYS A 372 34.57 17.98 6.49
N ASN A 373 34.40 17.60 5.22
CA ASN A 373 33.14 17.68 4.48
C ASN A 373 32.66 16.29 4.04
N ILE A 374 31.40 15.96 4.31
CA ILE A 374 30.76 14.74 3.84
C ILE A 374 29.61 15.09 2.90
N ILE A 375 29.65 14.54 1.68
CA ILE A 375 28.52 14.55 0.74
C ILE A 375 27.81 13.20 0.82
N PHE A 376 26.56 13.17 1.27
CA PHE A 376 25.69 12.02 1.07
C PHE A 376 25.07 12.11 -0.34
N ASN A 377 25.51 11.22 -1.23
CA ASN A 377 25.05 11.16 -2.60
C ASN A 377 23.77 10.32 -2.70
N LEU A 378 22.65 11.02 -2.89
CA LEU A 378 21.30 10.46 -3.04
C LEU A 378 20.79 10.55 -4.50
N THR A 379 21.66 10.87 -5.46
CA THR A 379 21.26 11.07 -6.87
C THR A 379 20.60 9.83 -7.48
N GLN A 380 20.93 8.64 -6.99
CA GLN A 380 20.33 7.37 -7.42
C GLN A 380 19.48 6.72 -6.30
N ASN A 381 18.95 7.53 -5.36
CA ASN A 381 18.24 7.03 -4.18
C ASN A 381 16.72 7.00 -4.34
N GLY A 382 16.15 5.80 -4.44
CA GLY A 382 14.70 5.58 -4.57
C GLY A 382 13.91 5.65 -3.24
N GLY A 383 14.58 5.95 -2.14
CA GLY A 383 14.01 5.95 -0.78
C GLY A 383 14.22 4.63 -0.05
N GLY A 384 13.21 4.16 0.67
CA GLY A 384 13.31 3.00 1.56
C GLY A 384 12.70 3.29 2.92
N TYR A 385 13.27 2.69 3.97
CA TYR A 385 12.74 2.76 5.32
C TYR A 385 13.04 4.10 6.00
N ILE A 386 12.00 4.90 6.25
CA ILE A 386 12.12 6.23 6.84
C ILE A 386 12.75 6.22 8.25
N GLY A 387 12.55 5.14 9.02
CA GLY A 387 13.17 5.01 10.35
C GLY A 387 14.70 4.94 10.29
N VAL A 388 15.27 4.25 9.30
CA VAL A 388 16.72 4.20 9.04
C VAL A 388 17.24 5.60 8.66
N ALA A 389 16.47 6.36 7.88
CA ALA A 389 16.82 7.75 7.58
C ALA A 389 16.88 8.62 8.85
N PHE A 390 15.99 8.38 9.82
CA PHE A 390 16.01 9.05 11.13
C PHE A 390 17.18 8.59 12.03
N GLU A 391 17.63 7.34 11.94
CA GLU A 391 18.86 6.90 12.61
C GLU A 391 20.08 7.64 12.06
N ILE A 392 20.21 7.72 10.73
CA ILE A 392 21.31 8.37 10.01
C ILE A 392 21.38 9.87 10.32
N LEU A 393 20.26 10.55 10.56
CA LEU A 393 20.26 11.95 11.05
C LEU A 393 21.00 12.10 12.40
N GLY A 394 21.09 11.04 13.20
CA GLY A 394 21.89 11.03 14.44
C GLY A 394 23.38 11.24 14.20
N PHE A 395 23.91 10.78 13.07
CA PHE A 395 25.31 11.05 12.70
C PHE A 395 25.54 12.54 12.43
N LEU A 396 24.50 13.27 11.98
CA LEU A 396 24.54 14.68 11.65
C LEU A 396 24.27 15.58 12.87
N THR A 397 23.57 15.09 13.89
CA THR A 397 23.29 15.88 15.10
C THR A 397 22.99 15.04 16.34
N ASN A 398 23.45 15.53 17.50
CA ASN A 398 23.08 15.00 18.82
C ASN A 398 21.79 15.62 19.39
N LYS A 399 21.24 16.64 18.73
CA LYS A 399 20.02 17.33 19.16
C LYS A 399 18.77 16.57 18.68
N PRO A 400 17.67 16.60 19.43
CA PRO A 400 16.37 16.24 18.89
C PRO A 400 16.04 17.08 17.65
N PHE A 401 15.48 16.45 16.62
CA PHE A 401 15.06 17.06 15.37
C PHE A 401 13.54 16.93 15.19
N ASN A 402 12.93 17.89 14.51
CA ASN A 402 11.50 17.90 14.22
C ASN A 402 11.22 17.33 12.83
N VAL A 403 10.16 16.55 12.73
CA VAL A 403 9.58 16.03 11.49
C VAL A 403 8.15 16.55 11.37
N TYR A 404 7.83 17.12 10.21
CA TYR A 404 6.56 17.79 9.95
C TYR A 404 5.68 16.91 9.04
N SER A 405 4.40 16.83 9.35
CA SER A 405 3.42 16.14 8.52
C SER A 405 2.04 16.77 8.57
N TYR A 406 1.28 16.58 7.49
CA TYR A 406 -0.07 17.07 7.33
C TYR A 406 -1.01 15.95 6.87
N ASN A 407 -2.22 15.93 7.43
CA ASN A 407 -3.25 14.99 7.01
C ASN A 407 -4.37 15.73 6.25
N PRO A 408 -4.55 15.51 4.93
CA PRO A 408 -5.54 16.25 4.15
C PRO A 408 -7.01 15.90 4.48
N LEU A 409 -7.27 14.79 5.18
CA LEU A 409 -8.61 14.41 5.65
C LEU A 409 -8.95 15.09 6.98
N SER A 410 -8.17 14.81 8.04
CA SER A 410 -8.40 15.37 9.38
C SER A 410 -7.96 16.83 9.53
N LYS A 411 -7.21 17.36 8.56
CA LYS A 411 -6.52 18.66 8.58
C LYS A 411 -5.43 18.78 9.65
N GLU A 412 -5.10 17.70 10.35
CA GLU A 412 -4.09 17.65 11.42
C GLU A 412 -2.73 18.13 10.90
N LYS A 413 -2.11 19.08 11.63
CA LYS A 413 -0.78 19.62 11.36
C LYS A 413 0.18 19.13 12.45
N LYS A 414 0.79 17.97 12.20
CA LYS A 414 1.58 17.25 13.19
C LYS A 414 3.06 17.60 13.14
N VAL A 415 3.65 17.85 14.31
CA VAL A 415 5.10 17.89 14.53
C VAL A 415 5.49 16.74 15.45
N GLU A 416 6.47 15.95 15.04
CA GLU A 416 7.10 14.92 15.86
C GLU A 416 8.54 15.33 16.16
N THR A 417 8.91 15.39 17.44
CA THR A 417 10.30 15.60 17.86
C THR A 417 10.92 14.22 18.11
N ILE A 418 11.93 13.89 17.32
CA ILE A 418 12.62 12.59 17.31
C ILE A 418 14.08 12.81 17.71
N LYS A 419 14.68 11.83 18.39
CA LYS A 419 16.12 11.79 18.65
C LYS A 419 16.68 10.42 18.25
N SER A 420 17.78 10.41 17.50
CA SER A 420 18.56 9.19 17.27
C SER A 420 19.43 8.88 18.48
N LYS A 421 19.62 7.60 18.79
CA LYS A 421 20.51 7.10 19.86
C LYS A 421 21.95 6.88 19.36
N TYR A 422 22.21 7.11 18.08
CA TYR A 422 23.58 7.16 17.54
C TYR A 422 24.25 8.50 17.88
N GLU A 423 25.56 8.48 18.06
CA GLU A 423 26.38 9.67 18.28
C GLU A 423 26.66 10.41 16.96
N ASN A 424 26.81 11.73 17.03
CA ASN A 424 27.12 12.56 15.87
C ASN A 424 28.63 12.57 15.57
N PHE A 425 28.97 12.82 14.31
CA PHE A 425 30.33 13.16 13.89
C PHE A 425 30.42 14.68 13.67
N ASP A 426 31.62 15.23 13.81
CA ASP A 426 31.89 16.66 13.61
C ASP A 426 32.39 16.90 12.18
N PHE A 427 31.45 16.85 11.23
CA PHE A 427 31.67 17.16 9.82
C PHE A 427 30.70 18.23 9.34
N LYS A 428 31.07 18.97 8.28
CA LYS A 428 30.08 19.68 7.47
C LYS A 428 29.37 18.70 6.54
N TYR A 429 28.04 18.67 6.60
CA TYR A 429 27.24 17.75 5.82
C TYR A 429 26.51 18.42 4.66
N TYR A 430 26.59 17.77 3.50
CA TYR A 430 25.89 18.13 2.27
C TYR A 430 25.11 16.92 1.76
N ILE A 431 23.94 17.16 1.17
CA ILE A 431 23.10 16.11 0.60
C ILE A 431 22.92 16.42 -0.89
N LEU A 432 23.43 15.55 -1.74
CA LEU A 432 23.41 15.70 -3.20
C LEU A 432 22.20 14.97 -3.78
N THR A 433 21.29 15.71 -4.41
CA THR A 433 20.01 15.20 -4.92
C THR A 433 19.88 15.31 -6.44
N SER A 434 19.02 14.49 -7.03
CA SER A 434 18.68 14.48 -8.46
C SER A 434 17.16 14.43 -8.67
N PRO A 435 16.66 14.59 -9.91
CA PRO A 435 15.26 14.37 -10.24
C PRO A 435 14.79 12.91 -10.15
N TYR A 436 15.65 11.97 -9.70
CA TYR A 436 15.26 10.60 -9.31
C TYR A 436 15.17 10.41 -7.78
N SER A 437 15.80 11.28 -6.97
CA SER A 437 15.76 11.18 -5.50
C SER A 437 14.30 11.18 -5.00
N PHE A 438 13.85 10.07 -4.39
CA PHE A 438 12.42 9.79 -4.17
C PHE A 438 12.12 9.30 -2.75
N SER A 439 10.88 9.48 -2.27
CA SER A 439 10.38 8.87 -1.03
C SER A 439 11.26 9.24 0.19
N ALA A 440 11.86 8.30 0.91
CA ALA A 440 12.81 8.62 1.98
C ALA A 440 14.02 9.45 1.49
N GLY A 441 14.46 9.29 0.23
CA GLY A 441 15.49 10.10 -0.42
C GLY A 441 15.02 11.50 -0.83
N ASN A 442 13.73 11.81 -0.68
CA ASN A 442 13.13 13.14 -0.78
C ASN A 442 12.87 13.75 0.61
N ILE A 443 12.42 12.94 1.57
CA ILE A 443 12.08 13.37 2.94
C ILE A 443 13.33 13.65 3.78
N PHE A 444 14.34 12.77 3.74
CA PHE A 444 15.60 12.93 4.50
C PHE A 444 16.31 14.27 4.20
N PRO A 445 16.49 14.69 2.92
CA PRO A 445 16.97 16.02 2.60
C PRO A 445 16.17 17.14 3.29
N GLN A 446 14.83 17.14 3.19
CA GLN A 446 14.02 18.20 3.79
C GLN A 446 14.17 18.22 5.32
N VAL A 447 14.11 17.07 6.00
CA VAL A 447 14.25 17.00 7.46
C VAL A 447 15.64 17.49 7.90
N ALA A 448 16.70 17.13 7.15
CA ALA A 448 18.04 17.62 7.42
C ALA A 448 18.15 19.15 7.28
N ARG A 449 17.48 19.73 6.28
CA ARG A 449 17.42 21.18 6.06
C ARG A 449 16.61 21.92 7.12
N ASP A 450 15.40 21.47 7.42
CA ASP A 450 14.49 22.12 8.38
C ASP A 450 15.12 22.21 9.78
N ASN A 451 15.94 21.21 10.13
CA ASN A 451 16.68 21.15 11.39
C ASN A 451 18.09 21.76 11.30
N LYS A 452 18.50 22.28 10.14
CA LYS A 452 19.80 22.93 9.88
C LYS A 452 21.01 22.04 10.17
N VAL A 453 20.93 20.77 9.82
CA VAL A 453 22.01 19.78 10.05
C VAL A 453 22.77 19.40 8.77
N ALA A 454 22.24 19.75 7.59
CA ALA A 454 22.95 19.68 6.31
C ALA A 454 22.43 20.74 5.33
N LYS A 455 23.20 21.01 4.27
CA LYS A 455 22.74 21.80 3.09
C LYS A 455 22.42 20.87 1.92
N LEU A 456 21.41 21.22 1.13
CA LEU A 456 21.02 20.47 -0.07
C LEU A 456 21.67 21.08 -1.31
N ILE A 457 22.23 20.23 -2.17
CA ILE A 457 22.93 20.64 -3.39
C ILE A 457 22.56 19.73 -4.57
N GLY A 458 22.75 20.21 -5.79
CA GLY A 458 22.47 19.43 -7.01
C GLY A 458 21.15 19.86 -7.64
N TYR A 459 20.23 18.93 -7.89
CA TYR A 459 18.93 19.23 -8.51
C TYR A 459 17.76 19.03 -7.55
N LYS A 460 16.61 19.61 -7.90
CA LYS A 460 15.32 19.30 -7.27
C LYS A 460 15.02 17.78 -7.29
N THR A 461 14.56 17.25 -6.17
CA THR A 461 14.15 15.83 -6.02
C THR A 461 12.89 15.48 -6.82
N PHE A 462 12.61 14.18 -7.02
CA PHE A 462 11.39 13.71 -7.69
C PHE A 462 10.10 13.98 -6.87
N GLY A 463 10.22 13.96 -5.54
CA GLY A 463 9.09 14.01 -4.60
C GLY A 463 8.81 12.67 -3.94
N GLY A 464 7.52 12.35 -3.74
CA GLY A 464 7.09 11.25 -2.87
C GLY A 464 7.19 11.66 -1.41
N ALA A 465 6.05 12.00 -0.81
CA ALA A 465 5.95 12.45 0.57
C ALA A 465 4.81 11.78 1.34
N SER A 466 3.89 11.15 0.64
CA SER A 466 2.80 10.37 1.22
C SER A 466 3.32 9.01 1.69
N ALA A 467 3.04 8.61 2.93
CA ALA A 467 3.28 7.23 3.33
C ALA A 467 2.38 6.29 2.51
N ILE A 468 2.89 5.13 2.08
CA ILE A 468 2.09 4.14 1.37
C ILE A 468 1.13 3.43 2.30
N ASN A 469 -0.09 3.17 1.83
CA ASN A 469 -1.05 2.25 2.48
C ASN A 469 -1.58 1.26 1.45
N TYR A 470 -2.00 0.09 1.94
CA TYR A 470 -2.74 -0.90 1.15
C TYR A 470 -4.24 -0.79 1.43
N TYR A 471 -5.05 -0.93 0.39
CA TYR A 471 -6.50 -0.75 0.41
C TYR A 471 -7.16 -1.92 -0.31
N ILE A 472 -8.08 -2.59 0.38
CA ILE A 472 -8.88 -3.67 -0.20
C ILE A 472 -10.08 -3.06 -0.92
N LEU A 473 -10.38 -3.55 -2.12
CA LEU A 473 -11.51 -3.16 -2.94
C LEU A 473 -12.65 -4.20 -2.86
N PRO A 474 -13.91 -3.85 -3.20
CA PRO A 474 -15.06 -4.72 -2.97
C PRO A 474 -15.02 -6.08 -3.69
N THR A 475 -14.38 -6.17 -4.86
CA THR A 475 -14.18 -7.45 -5.58
C THR A 475 -12.90 -8.18 -5.17
N GLY A 476 -12.26 -7.74 -4.08
CA GLY A 476 -11.13 -8.39 -3.41
C GLY A 476 -9.75 -8.07 -4.00
N ASP A 477 -9.64 -7.24 -5.04
CA ASP A 477 -8.34 -6.70 -5.44
C ASP A 477 -7.78 -5.77 -4.34
N ILE A 478 -6.46 -5.75 -4.20
CA ILE A 478 -5.75 -4.90 -3.23
C ILE A 478 -4.83 -3.97 -4.01
N ILE A 479 -4.98 -2.67 -3.75
CA ILE A 479 -4.16 -1.61 -4.32
C ILE A 479 -3.32 -0.94 -3.23
N GLN A 480 -2.13 -0.48 -3.59
CA GLN A 480 -1.33 0.45 -2.81
C GLN A 480 -1.62 1.87 -3.30
N LEU A 481 -1.75 2.83 -2.39
CA LEU A 481 -1.90 4.25 -2.73
C LEU A 481 -1.11 5.14 -1.76
N SER A 482 -0.76 6.33 -2.25
CA SER A 482 -0.27 7.48 -1.47
C SER A 482 -1.31 7.95 -0.44
N SER A 483 -1.06 7.65 0.84
CA SER A 483 -2.01 7.87 1.93
C SER A 483 -1.98 9.29 2.51
N ASN A 484 -3.02 9.63 3.28
CA ASN A 484 -3.16 10.89 4.01
C ASN A 484 -2.10 11.16 5.10
N ASN A 485 -1.06 10.34 5.28
CA ASN A 485 0.07 10.71 6.14
C ASN A 485 1.15 11.34 5.24
N VAL A 486 1.06 12.66 5.02
CA VAL A 486 1.93 13.37 4.06
C VAL A 486 3.03 14.12 4.82
N PHE A 487 4.29 13.83 4.53
CA PHE A 487 5.42 14.61 5.03
C PHE A 487 5.47 16.00 4.40
N THR A 488 5.85 16.99 5.20
CA THR A 488 5.90 18.40 4.81
C THR A 488 7.20 19.05 5.24
N ASN A 489 7.44 20.28 4.79
CA ASN A 489 8.43 21.15 5.41
C ASN A 489 7.88 21.78 6.71
N ASP A 490 8.71 22.61 7.36
CA ASP A 490 8.40 23.40 8.56
C ASP A 490 7.16 24.33 8.45
N LYS A 491 6.74 24.68 7.23
CA LYS A 491 5.53 25.49 6.93
C LYS A 491 4.26 24.67 6.68
N PHE A 492 4.36 23.34 6.68
CA PHE A 492 3.31 22.40 6.26
C PHE A 492 2.98 22.44 4.76
N GLU A 493 3.97 22.76 3.93
CA GLU A 493 3.90 22.60 2.48
C GLU A 493 4.33 21.16 2.11
N SER A 494 3.58 20.49 1.23
CA SER A 494 3.81 19.08 0.89
C SER A 494 5.07 18.87 0.05
N LEU A 495 5.85 17.83 0.37
CA LEU A 495 7.06 17.47 -0.38
C LEU A 495 6.77 16.54 -1.58
N GLU A 496 5.50 16.29 -1.89
CA GLU A 496 5.05 15.25 -2.83
C GLU A 496 5.55 15.47 -4.26
N PHE A 497 5.78 16.73 -4.64
CA PHE A 497 6.30 17.14 -5.95
C PHE A 497 7.75 17.68 -5.88
N GLY A 498 8.51 17.22 -4.89
CA GLY A 498 9.94 17.43 -4.79
C GLY A 498 10.38 18.66 -4.00
N VAL A 499 11.64 18.60 -3.58
CA VAL A 499 12.36 19.50 -2.69
C VAL A 499 13.43 20.18 -3.52
N THR A 500 13.33 21.50 -3.69
CA THR A 500 14.38 22.30 -4.32
C THR A 500 15.60 22.37 -3.39
N PRO A 501 16.83 22.19 -3.90
CA PRO A 501 18.06 22.29 -3.10
C PRO A 501 18.31 23.72 -2.62
N ASP A 502 19.27 23.89 -1.71
CA ASP A 502 19.72 25.21 -1.26
C ASP A 502 20.68 25.85 -2.27
N VAL A 503 21.43 25.02 -3.02
CA VAL A 503 22.17 25.42 -4.22
C VAL A 503 21.79 24.51 -5.38
N GLU A 504 21.17 25.07 -6.40
CA GLU A 504 20.80 24.35 -7.62
C GLU A 504 21.95 24.33 -8.63
N LEU A 505 22.15 23.17 -9.27
CA LEU A 505 23.06 22.99 -10.38
C LEU A 505 22.34 23.38 -11.67
N ASP A 506 22.72 24.52 -12.26
CA ASP A 506 22.14 25.03 -13.51
C ASP A 506 22.73 24.33 -14.75
N VAL A 507 22.47 23.02 -14.85
CA VAL A 507 22.88 22.16 -15.97
C VAL A 507 21.73 21.22 -16.31
N ASP A 508 21.42 21.05 -17.60
CA ASP A 508 20.40 20.10 -18.03
C ASP A 508 20.90 18.65 -17.86
N VAL A 509 20.43 18.00 -16.79
CA VAL A 509 20.74 16.59 -16.44
C VAL A 509 20.43 15.59 -17.56
N TYR A 510 19.49 15.89 -18.47
CA TYR A 510 19.21 15.01 -19.62
C TYR A 510 20.26 15.14 -20.73
N LYS A 511 20.99 16.26 -20.78
CA LYS A 511 22.05 16.52 -21.77
C LYS A 511 23.44 16.24 -21.22
N ASN A 512 23.67 16.53 -19.94
CA ASN A 512 24.97 16.36 -19.27
C ASN A 512 24.80 15.71 -17.87
N PRO A 513 24.40 14.43 -17.81
CA PRO A 513 24.17 13.73 -16.55
C PRO A 513 25.44 13.55 -15.70
N SER A 514 26.64 13.55 -16.30
CA SER A 514 27.90 13.41 -15.55
C SER A 514 28.32 14.68 -14.80
N ALA A 515 27.77 15.86 -15.14
CA ALA A 515 28.11 17.13 -14.51
C ALA A 515 27.94 17.13 -12.98
N ILE A 516 26.93 16.42 -12.46
CA ILE A 516 26.66 16.33 -11.02
C ILE A 516 27.70 15.50 -10.24
N TYR A 517 28.52 14.71 -10.94
CA TYR A 517 29.56 13.88 -10.34
C TYR A 517 30.98 14.45 -10.52
N GLN A 518 31.13 15.55 -11.25
CA GLN A 518 32.43 16.21 -11.46
C GLN A 518 32.92 16.85 -10.15
N LYS A 519 34.19 16.61 -9.82
CA LYS A 519 34.85 17.11 -8.61
C LYS A 519 34.72 18.64 -8.49
N GLU A 520 34.96 19.34 -9.59
CA GLU A 520 34.93 20.80 -9.67
C GLU A 520 33.52 21.33 -9.38
N THR A 521 32.50 20.69 -9.95
CA THR A 521 31.08 21.00 -9.69
C THR A 521 30.71 20.78 -8.23
N LEU A 522 31.10 19.64 -7.64
CA LEU A 522 30.80 19.33 -6.23
C LEU A 522 31.45 20.33 -5.26
N LEU A 523 32.70 20.74 -5.54
CA LEU A 523 33.42 21.72 -4.72
C LEU A 523 32.84 23.14 -4.88
N ASP A 524 32.39 23.52 -6.08
CA ASP A 524 31.69 24.80 -6.30
C ASP A 524 30.31 24.84 -5.62
N LEU A 525 29.54 23.75 -5.70
CA LEU A 525 28.26 23.61 -4.97
C LEU A 525 28.46 23.73 -3.45
N ILE A 526 29.48 23.07 -2.88
CA ILE A 526 29.87 23.22 -1.48
C ILE A 526 30.21 24.68 -1.14
N LYS A 527 31.08 25.32 -1.93
CA LYS A 527 31.50 26.71 -1.71
C LYS A 527 30.32 27.69 -1.74
N LYS A 528 29.39 27.50 -2.68
CA LYS A 528 28.15 28.26 -2.76
C LYS A 528 27.26 28.01 -1.53
N ALA A 529 27.11 26.76 -1.09
CA ALA A 529 26.27 26.40 0.06
C ALA A 529 26.82 26.97 1.37
N ASP A 530 28.14 26.95 1.57
CA ASP A 530 28.84 27.58 2.70
C ASP A 530 28.69 29.12 2.73
N SER A 531 28.47 29.75 1.56
CA SER A 531 28.25 31.20 1.47
C SER A 531 26.83 31.64 1.88
N ILE A 532 25.88 30.70 1.98
CA ILE A 532 24.50 30.98 2.42
C ILE A 532 24.51 31.29 3.91
N LYS A 533 24.54 32.60 4.23
CA LYS A 533 24.40 33.08 5.61
C LYS A 533 23.13 32.53 6.23
N GLU A 534 23.29 31.73 7.28
CA GLU A 534 22.14 31.30 8.08
C GLU A 534 21.45 32.53 8.67
N THR A 535 20.22 32.80 8.25
CA THR A 535 19.39 33.79 8.93
C THR A 535 19.14 33.26 10.35
N LYS A 536 19.85 33.82 11.33
CA LYS A 536 19.57 33.67 12.75
C LYS A 536 18.22 34.30 13.05
N LYS A 537 17.15 33.57 12.73
CA LYS A 537 15.81 33.85 13.23
C LYS A 537 15.81 33.39 14.69
N GLU A 538 16.29 34.27 15.57
CA GLU A 538 16.05 34.12 17.00
C GLU A 538 14.55 33.97 17.21
N ILE A 539 14.15 32.79 17.69
CA ILE A 539 12.79 32.59 18.18
C ILE A 539 12.71 33.44 19.44
N ARG A 540 12.14 34.64 19.29
CA ARG A 540 11.99 35.61 20.39
C ARG A 540 10.92 35.10 21.35
N THR A 541 11.32 34.22 22.25
CA THR A 541 10.47 33.49 23.22
C THR A 541 9.58 34.43 24.05
N GLU A 542 10.01 35.68 24.22
CA GLU A 542 9.28 36.77 24.88
C GLU A 542 7.90 37.12 24.27
N LYS A 543 7.66 36.80 22.98
CA LYS A 543 6.34 37.04 22.36
C LYS A 543 5.33 35.93 22.68
N LEU A 544 5.80 34.70 22.91
CA LEU A 544 4.92 33.57 23.25
C LEU A 544 4.43 33.65 24.70
N THR A 545 5.27 34.09 25.65
CA THR A 545 4.84 34.35 27.04
C THR A 545 3.81 35.47 27.12
N LYS A 546 4.05 36.62 26.45
CA LYS A 546 3.06 37.70 26.38
C LYS A 546 1.73 37.28 25.74
N ILE A 547 1.75 36.41 24.73
CA ILE A 547 0.50 35.87 24.15
C ILE A 547 -0.20 34.93 25.13
N LEU A 548 0.54 34.10 25.89
CA LEU A 548 -0.03 33.22 26.91
C LEU A 548 -0.71 34.02 28.04
N ASP A 549 -0.07 35.07 28.54
CA ASP A 549 -0.62 35.93 29.59
C ASP A 549 -1.84 36.72 29.11
N ILE A 550 -1.84 37.17 27.85
CA ILE A 550 -3.02 37.78 27.21
C ILE A 550 -4.15 36.76 27.07
N SER A 551 -3.86 35.51 26.67
CA SER A 551 -4.91 34.47 26.57
C SER A 551 -5.53 34.13 27.93
N LYS A 552 -4.75 34.06 29.01
CA LYS A 552 -5.27 33.88 30.38
C LYS A 552 -6.12 35.06 30.85
N LYS A 553 -5.73 36.31 30.51
CA LYS A 553 -6.58 37.49 30.76
C LYS A 553 -7.88 37.49 29.94
N ILE A 554 -7.86 36.96 28.72
CA ILE A 554 -9.06 36.84 27.87
C ILE A 554 -10.00 35.73 28.35
N GLU A 555 -9.48 34.63 28.90
CA GLU A 555 -10.30 33.58 29.50
C GLU A 555 -11.06 34.07 30.74
N ASN A 556 -10.40 34.81 31.63
CA ASN A 556 -11.06 35.39 32.82
C ASN A 556 -12.12 36.47 32.48
N ASN A 557 -12.04 37.11 31.31
CA ASN A 557 -12.98 38.13 30.88
C ASN A 557 -14.12 37.62 29.98
N LYS A 558 -14.20 36.30 29.70
CA LYS A 558 -15.27 35.70 28.86
C LYS A 558 -16.57 35.39 29.59
N THR A 559 -16.65 35.70 30.88
CA THR A 559 -17.87 35.51 31.69
C THR A 559 -18.92 36.61 31.48
N GLU A 560 -18.59 37.71 30.79
CA GLU A 560 -19.52 38.80 30.51
C GLU A 560 -19.57 39.19 29.01
N LEU A 561 -20.72 39.73 28.62
CA LEU A 561 -21.05 40.36 27.32
C LEU A 561 -21.23 39.45 26.10
N LYS A 562 -22.49 39.00 25.95
CA LYS A 562 -23.10 38.63 24.66
C LYS A 562 -23.35 39.90 23.80
N THR A 563 -23.52 39.66 22.48
CA THR A 563 -24.13 40.55 21.45
C THR A 563 -23.27 41.66 20.82
N LYS A 564 -22.79 41.41 19.59
CA LYS A 564 -23.20 42.11 18.32
C LYS A 564 -22.42 41.55 17.10
N LYS A 565 -23.01 41.62 15.91
CA LYS A 565 -22.35 41.40 14.60
C LYS A 565 -21.64 42.70 14.16
N PRO A 566 -20.66 42.62 13.24
CA PRO A 566 -20.96 43.11 11.88
C PRO A 566 -20.27 42.37 10.70
N ASP A 567 -21.02 42.27 9.61
CA ASP A 567 -20.73 42.52 8.17
C ASP A 567 -19.52 42.02 7.38
N LYS A 568 -19.79 41.93 6.06
CA LYS A 568 -18.95 41.41 4.97
C LYS A 568 -17.94 42.45 4.48
N VAL A 569 -16.76 41.97 4.07
CA VAL A 569 -15.87 42.69 3.13
C VAL A 569 -15.62 41.82 1.91
N VAL A 570 -15.74 42.41 0.73
CA VAL A 570 -15.48 41.77 -0.58
C VAL A 570 -14.10 42.17 -1.06
N LEU A 571 -13.31 41.22 -1.57
CA LEU A 571 -12.09 41.51 -2.33
C LEU A 571 -12.09 40.76 -3.67
N LYS A 572 -11.44 41.40 -4.65
CA LYS A 572 -11.61 41.16 -6.10
C LYS A 572 -10.81 39.95 -6.59
N LYS A 573 -11.24 39.41 -7.73
CA LYS A 573 -10.42 38.56 -8.60
C LYS A 573 -9.64 39.44 -9.58
N GLU A 574 -8.43 38.99 -9.92
CA GLU A 574 -7.72 39.40 -11.13
C GLU A 574 -7.52 38.15 -12.00
N GLU A 575 -7.64 38.33 -13.31
CA GLU A 575 -7.46 37.29 -14.33
C GLU A 575 -6.26 37.69 -15.17
N GLU A 576 -5.31 36.77 -15.42
CA GLU A 576 -4.34 36.96 -16.50
C GLU A 576 -4.27 35.77 -17.46
N ILE A 577 -4.38 36.18 -18.71
CA ILE A 577 -4.40 35.45 -19.97
C ILE A 577 -3.08 34.70 -20.20
N TYR A 578 -3.15 33.46 -20.71
CA TYR A 578 -2.02 32.86 -21.43
C TYR A 578 -2.46 32.34 -22.80
N LYS A 579 -1.70 32.72 -23.84
CA LYS A 579 -2.00 32.42 -25.24
C LYS A 579 -1.46 31.04 -25.65
N LYS A 580 -2.19 30.37 -26.55
CA LYS A 580 -1.69 29.26 -27.38
C LYS A 580 -0.57 29.71 -28.33
N PRO A 581 0.32 28.79 -28.71
CA PRO A 581 0.81 28.66 -30.08
C PRO A 581 0.21 27.42 -30.77
N ASP A 582 0.20 27.44 -32.10
CA ASP A 582 -0.50 26.47 -32.95
C ASP A 582 0.36 25.29 -33.44
N SER A 583 -0.33 24.35 -34.07
CA SER A 583 0.15 23.12 -34.69
C SER A 583 1.10 23.30 -35.88
N ILE A 584 2.08 22.39 -36.01
CA ILE A 584 2.66 21.99 -37.30
C ILE A 584 2.65 20.44 -37.37
N ASN A 585 2.54 19.89 -38.59
CA ASN A 585 2.13 18.51 -38.87
C ASN A 585 3.14 17.77 -39.77
N HIS A 586 3.06 16.43 -39.83
CA HIS A 586 3.80 15.48 -40.70
C HIS A 586 5.32 15.31 -40.44
N ASN A 587 5.89 14.09 -40.34
CA ASN A 587 5.81 13.00 -41.33
C ASN A 587 5.98 11.57 -40.75
N LYS A 588 5.69 10.54 -41.57
CA LYS A 588 5.90 9.10 -41.32
C LYS A 588 7.17 8.58 -42.04
N ALA A 589 7.88 7.61 -41.44
CA ALA A 589 8.40 6.38 -42.08
C ALA A 589 9.21 5.51 -41.08
N GLU A 590 8.99 4.19 -41.12
CA GLU A 590 9.96 3.06 -41.09
C GLU A 590 11.04 2.96 -39.98
N ASN A 591 11.26 1.84 -39.27
CA ASN A 591 11.43 0.46 -39.75
C ASN A 591 11.18 -0.60 -38.65
N ASP A 592 10.74 -1.79 -39.07
CA ASP A 592 10.92 -3.06 -38.35
C ASP A 592 12.28 -3.69 -38.74
N GLU A 593 13.03 -4.28 -37.79
CA GLU A 593 13.71 -5.58 -37.93
C GLU A 593 14.58 -5.94 -36.70
N ILE A 594 15.20 -7.14 -36.73
CA ILE A 594 16.12 -7.72 -35.74
C ILE A 594 15.43 -8.25 -34.47
N LYS A 595 14.76 -9.40 -34.65
CA LYS A 595 14.54 -10.39 -33.59
C LYS A 595 14.66 -11.79 -34.18
N ASN A 596 15.80 -12.45 -34.00
CA ASN A 596 16.00 -13.91 -33.95
C ASN A 596 17.50 -14.24 -33.99
N GLU A 597 18.03 -14.86 -32.94
CA GLU A 597 18.84 -16.08 -33.09
C GLU A 597 19.10 -16.77 -31.74
N LEU A 598 18.90 -18.09 -31.74
CA LEU A 598 19.67 -19.15 -31.06
C LEU A 598 18.76 -20.30 -30.57
N ILE A 599 18.74 -21.38 -31.35
CA ILE A 599 18.32 -22.73 -30.96
C ILE A 599 19.42 -23.70 -31.36
N LYS A 600 19.96 -24.42 -30.37
CA LYS A 600 20.66 -25.73 -30.38
C LYS A 600 21.08 -25.95 -28.91
N GLU A 601 20.99 -27.14 -28.30
CA GLU A 601 21.15 -28.49 -28.84
C GLU A 601 20.24 -29.54 -28.13
N LYS A 602 20.24 -30.78 -28.61
CA LYS A 602 19.58 -31.95 -27.98
C LYS A 602 20.63 -32.99 -27.59
N THR A 603 20.42 -33.71 -26.48
CA THR A 603 20.92 -35.09 -26.33
C THR A 603 20.02 -35.94 -25.42
N ASN A 604 20.17 -37.26 -25.55
CA ASN A 604 19.23 -38.30 -25.10
C ASN A 604 19.26 -38.58 -23.59
N ILE A 605 18.08 -38.85 -23.00
CA ILE A 605 17.94 -39.75 -21.83
C ILE A 605 16.78 -40.72 -22.09
N GLU A 606 17.03 -42.00 -21.82
CA GLU A 606 16.12 -43.11 -22.11
C GLU A 606 14.90 -43.15 -21.17
N SER A 607 13.81 -43.74 -21.67
CA SER A 607 12.52 -43.74 -20.98
C SER A 607 12.36 -44.86 -19.94
N LEU A 608 12.70 -44.60 -18.66
CA LEU A 608 12.19 -45.42 -17.56
C LEU A 608 10.73 -45.06 -17.21
N ASN A 609 9.89 -46.09 -17.10
CA ASN A 609 8.44 -45.98 -17.20
C ASN A 609 7.76 -46.07 -15.83
N ILE A 610 7.63 -44.93 -15.13
CA ILE A 610 6.96 -44.86 -13.82
C ILE A 610 5.45 -45.04 -14.00
N LYS A 611 4.94 -46.25 -13.78
CA LYS A 611 3.49 -46.57 -13.86
C LYS A 611 2.77 -46.68 -12.50
N ASN A 612 3.49 -46.94 -11.40
CA ASN A 612 2.88 -47.38 -10.14
C ASN A 612 3.34 -46.56 -8.92
N LEU A 613 2.92 -45.28 -8.81
CA LEU A 613 2.99 -44.54 -7.53
C LEU A 613 1.66 -44.71 -6.79
N ASN A 614 1.64 -45.39 -5.63
CA ASN A 614 0.41 -45.59 -4.86
C ASN A 614 0.19 -44.47 -3.83
N LEU A 615 -0.21 -43.30 -4.33
CA LEU A 615 -0.40 -42.04 -3.58
C LEU A 615 -1.62 -42.03 -2.60
N GLY A 616 -2.03 -43.20 -2.07
CA GLY A 616 -3.12 -43.33 -1.11
C GLY A 616 -2.77 -42.78 0.28
N LYS A 617 -1.53 -43.03 0.71
CA LYS A 617 -0.82 -42.47 1.87
C LYS A 617 0.64 -42.33 1.43
N LEU A 618 1.28 -41.20 1.74
CA LEU A 618 2.73 -41.05 1.55
C LEU A 618 3.41 -41.27 2.90
N ASP A 619 4.44 -42.12 2.93
CA ASP A 619 5.21 -42.39 4.13
C ASP A 619 6.73 -42.44 3.87
N LYS A 620 7.49 -42.87 4.88
CA LYS A 620 8.96 -42.88 4.86
C LYS A 620 9.57 -43.82 3.80
N ILE A 621 8.78 -44.70 3.19
CA ILE A 621 9.21 -45.62 2.13
C ILE A 621 9.18 -44.91 0.75
N ASP A 622 8.50 -43.75 0.64
CA ASP A 622 8.37 -42.98 -0.61
C ASP A 622 9.53 -41.99 -0.89
N GLU A 623 10.55 -41.90 -0.03
CA GLU A 623 11.69 -40.99 -0.17
C GLU A 623 12.36 -41.10 -1.57
N ASN A 624 12.66 -42.32 -2.01
CA ASN A 624 13.24 -42.58 -3.34
C ASN A 624 12.32 -42.16 -4.50
N GLN A 625 11.01 -42.30 -4.33
CA GLN A 625 10.01 -41.93 -5.34
C GLN A 625 9.92 -40.40 -5.50
N ILE A 626 10.04 -39.65 -4.40
CA ILE A 626 10.12 -38.18 -4.39
C ILE A 626 11.41 -37.71 -5.09
N LEU A 627 12.57 -38.30 -4.77
CA LEU A 627 13.84 -37.97 -5.43
C LEU A 627 13.80 -38.26 -6.94
N ILE A 628 13.28 -39.42 -7.35
CA ILE A 628 13.12 -39.76 -8.78
C ILE A 628 12.18 -38.78 -9.49
N ALA A 629 11.11 -38.31 -8.84
CA ALA A 629 10.21 -37.30 -9.41
C ALA A 629 10.90 -35.94 -9.61
N LEU A 630 11.82 -35.56 -8.71
CA LEU A 630 12.66 -34.35 -8.84
C LEU A 630 13.65 -34.46 -10.01
N LYS A 631 14.42 -35.55 -10.11
CA LYS A 631 15.41 -35.76 -11.20
C LYS A 631 14.79 -35.78 -12.59
N ASN A 632 13.62 -36.41 -12.73
CA ASN A 632 12.89 -36.47 -14.01
C ASN A 632 12.33 -35.11 -14.49
N LYS A 633 12.52 -34.05 -13.70
CA LYS A 633 12.01 -32.70 -13.96
C LYS A 633 13.09 -31.65 -14.09
N ASN A 634 14.18 -31.80 -13.33
CA ASN A 634 15.42 -31.08 -13.56
C ASN A 634 16.54 -32.11 -13.74
N LEU A 635 16.94 -32.35 -14.99
CA LEU A 635 17.91 -33.40 -15.35
C LEU A 635 19.31 -33.14 -14.80
N GLU A 636 19.62 -31.88 -14.50
CA GLU A 636 20.88 -31.41 -13.90
C GLU A 636 20.89 -31.55 -12.36
N LEU A 637 19.75 -31.90 -11.75
CA LEU A 637 19.64 -32.05 -10.30
C LEU A 637 20.25 -33.37 -9.83
N ASP A 638 21.40 -33.30 -9.18
CA ASP A 638 22.01 -34.47 -8.54
C ASP A 638 21.30 -34.86 -7.23
N ILE A 639 20.29 -35.73 -7.37
CA ILE A 639 19.53 -36.26 -6.25
C ILE A 639 20.34 -37.10 -5.26
N ASN A 640 21.55 -37.55 -5.62
CA ASN A 640 22.40 -38.29 -4.68
C ASN A 640 22.87 -37.40 -3.53
N ASN A 641 22.98 -36.09 -3.79
CA ASN A 641 23.28 -35.04 -2.82
C ASN A 641 22.05 -34.50 -2.09
N LEU A 642 20.87 -35.12 -2.26
CA LEU A 642 19.65 -34.76 -1.55
C LEU A 642 19.24 -35.85 -0.54
N GLU A 643 18.56 -35.44 0.52
CA GLU A 643 17.98 -36.30 1.55
C GLU A 643 16.54 -35.84 1.81
N VAL A 644 15.58 -36.76 1.79
CA VAL A 644 14.16 -36.46 2.04
C VAL A 644 13.86 -36.69 3.51
N LYS A 645 13.21 -35.74 4.18
CA LYS A 645 12.79 -35.84 5.58
C LYS A 645 11.37 -35.32 5.76
N ASN A 646 10.79 -35.63 6.93
CA ASN A 646 9.53 -35.05 7.39
C ASN A 646 8.40 -35.12 6.33
N ILE A 647 8.27 -36.29 5.69
CA ILE A 647 7.18 -36.60 4.75
C ILE A 647 5.86 -36.56 5.51
N THR A 648 4.90 -35.83 4.94
CA THR A 648 3.51 -35.74 5.39
C THR A 648 2.58 -36.08 4.23
N ASN A 649 1.27 -36.17 4.52
CA ASN A 649 0.24 -36.37 3.49
C ASN A 649 0.18 -35.25 2.41
N ASN A 650 0.82 -34.09 2.62
CA ASN A 650 0.81 -32.95 1.70
C ASN A 650 2.14 -32.20 1.56
N SER A 651 3.26 -32.73 2.09
CA SER A 651 4.60 -32.15 1.92
C SER A 651 5.74 -33.14 2.18
N ALA A 652 6.95 -32.79 1.77
CA ALA A 652 8.19 -33.38 2.24
C ALA A 652 9.28 -32.29 2.33
N GLU A 653 10.14 -32.36 3.34
CA GLU A 653 11.36 -31.53 3.38
C GLU A 653 12.46 -32.23 2.58
N ILE A 654 13.21 -31.45 1.79
CA ILE A 654 14.38 -31.91 1.06
C ILE A 654 15.58 -31.11 1.57
N LEU A 655 16.59 -31.82 2.07
CA LEU A 655 17.85 -31.24 2.53
C LEU A 655 18.93 -31.53 1.50
N GLN A 656 19.79 -30.56 1.23
CA GLN A 656 21.01 -30.80 0.47
C GLN A 656 22.13 -31.22 1.43
N LYS A 657 22.67 -32.43 1.22
CA LYS A 657 23.73 -33.03 2.04
C LYS A 657 24.94 -32.09 2.10
N ASN A 658 25.55 -32.01 3.27
CA ASN A 658 26.70 -31.15 3.58
C ASN A 658 26.42 -29.64 3.46
N THR A 659 25.14 -29.21 3.55
CA THR A 659 24.76 -27.79 3.60
C THR A 659 23.59 -27.59 4.57
N ASP A 660 23.38 -26.35 5.03
CA ASP A 660 22.16 -25.96 5.77
C ASP A 660 20.97 -25.67 4.83
N GLN A 661 21.10 -25.91 3.52
CA GLN A 661 20.05 -25.62 2.55
C GLN A 661 18.95 -26.69 2.62
N LYS A 662 17.73 -26.23 2.90
CA LYS A 662 16.52 -27.02 2.85
C LYS A 662 15.42 -26.34 2.05
N PHE A 663 14.60 -27.13 1.37
CA PHE A 663 13.39 -26.67 0.68
C PHE A 663 12.22 -27.63 0.96
N ILE A 664 11.01 -27.10 0.98
CA ILE A 664 9.79 -27.89 1.25
C ILE A 664 9.06 -28.11 -0.07
N VAL A 665 8.91 -29.37 -0.47
CA VAL A 665 8.05 -29.78 -1.57
C VAL A 665 6.64 -29.99 -1.03
N HIS A 666 5.61 -29.48 -1.73
CA HIS A 666 4.20 -29.68 -1.38
C HIS A 666 3.49 -30.64 -2.35
N PHE A 667 2.49 -31.37 -1.87
CA PHE A 667 1.66 -32.28 -2.66
C PHE A 667 0.18 -31.86 -2.59
N LEU A 668 -0.53 -31.82 -3.72
CA LEU A 668 -1.94 -31.40 -3.78
C LEU A 668 -2.87 -32.57 -4.11
N LYS A 669 -3.80 -32.85 -3.19
CA LYS A 669 -4.86 -33.86 -3.37
C LYS A 669 -6.19 -33.19 -3.67
N THR A 670 -6.63 -33.25 -4.93
CA THR A 670 -7.97 -32.79 -5.35
C THR A 670 -8.96 -33.96 -5.38
N PRO A 671 -10.05 -33.94 -4.59
CA PRO A 671 -11.11 -34.94 -4.72
C PRO A 671 -11.98 -34.64 -5.94
N VAL A 672 -11.98 -35.53 -6.94
CA VAL A 672 -12.88 -35.43 -8.11
C VAL A 672 -14.14 -36.26 -7.84
N LYS A 673 -15.31 -35.60 -7.73
CA LYS A 673 -16.63 -36.26 -7.67
C LYS A 673 -17.09 -36.75 -9.05
N THR A 674 -16.40 -37.72 -9.65
CA THR A 674 -16.96 -38.62 -10.69
C THR A 674 -16.07 -39.85 -10.91
N SER A 675 -16.64 -41.04 -10.71
CA SER A 675 -16.24 -42.37 -11.24
C SER A 675 -14.74 -42.71 -11.41
N ASN A 676 -14.23 -43.59 -10.55
CA ASN A 676 -13.12 -44.54 -10.79
C ASN A 676 -11.91 -44.05 -11.62
N LYS A 677 -11.12 -43.12 -11.05
CA LYS A 677 -9.64 -43.20 -11.01
C LYS A 677 -9.06 -42.08 -10.15
N ASN A 678 -8.33 -42.44 -9.09
CA ASN A 678 -7.58 -41.49 -8.27
C ASN A 678 -6.51 -40.80 -9.14
N THR A 679 -6.68 -39.50 -9.38
CA THR A 679 -5.70 -38.66 -10.07
C THR A 679 -5.23 -37.58 -9.10
N ILE A 680 -3.93 -37.47 -8.88
CA ILE A 680 -3.31 -36.56 -7.90
C ILE A 680 -2.36 -35.62 -8.64
N TRP A 681 -2.31 -34.36 -8.20
CA TRP A 681 -1.49 -33.31 -8.81
C TRP A 681 -0.27 -33.04 -7.92
N ILE A 682 0.92 -33.25 -8.47
CA ILE A 682 2.16 -32.83 -7.82
C ILE A 682 2.51 -31.44 -8.35
N VAL A 683 2.38 -30.43 -7.48
CA VAL A 683 2.81 -29.05 -7.75
C VAL A 683 4.05 -28.78 -6.93
N LEU A 684 5.20 -28.86 -7.61
CA LEU A 684 6.48 -28.57 -6.97
C LEU A 684 6.60 -27.06 -6.73
N ILE A 685 6.78 -26.66 -5.47
CA ILE A 685 7.19 -25.31 -5.09
C ILE A 685 8.56 -25.48 -4.42
N ILE A 686 9.60 -24.85 -4.97
CA ILE A 686 10.92 -24.81 -4.33
C ILE A 686 11.02 -23.47 -3.61
N ILE A 687 11.00 -23.50 -2.29
CA ILE A 687 11.28 -22.33 -1.45
C ILE A 687 12.73 -22.47 -0.97
N GLY A 688 13.66 -21.82 -1.67
CA GLY A 688 15.03 -21.65 -1.19
C GLY A 688 15.06 -20.59 -0.10
N LEU A 689 15.47 -20.96 1.11
CA LEU A 689 15.65 -20.00 2.21
C LEU A 689 17.06 -19.40 2.16
N THR A 690 17.31 -18.51 1.19
CA THR A 690 18.44 -17.55 1.23
C THR A 690 18.11 -16.30 0.41
N THR A 691 18.79 -15.21 0.73
CA THR A 691 18.46 -13.85 0.30
C THR A 691 18.65 -13.57 -1.19
N LEU A 692 17.87 -12.58 -1.68
CA LEU A 692 17.98 -11.86 -2.96
C LEU A 692 17.26 -12.51 -4.16
N LEU A 693 16.31 -11.74 -4.73
CA LEU A 693 15.56 -11.99 -5.98
C LEU A 693 14.79 -13.31 -6.07
N GLY A 694 13.47 -13.24 -5.82
CA GLY A 694 12.55 -14.35 -6.00
C GLY A 694 12.33 -14.75 -7.46
N LEU A 695 13.15 -15.68 -7.96
CA LEU A 695 12.91 -16.42 -9.20
C LEU A 695 12.19 -17.74 -8.88
N ILE A 696 10.86 -17.71 -8.84
CA ILE A 696 10.04 -18.92 -8.71
C ILE A 696 9.97 -19.63 -10.05
N ASN A 697 10.80 -20.67 -10.23
CA ASN A 697 10.67 -21.59 -11.36
C ASN A 697 9.52 -22.57 -11.10
N PHE A 698 8.41 -22.43 -11.83
CA PHE A 698 7.29 -23.37 -11.81
C PHE A 698 7.63 -24.66 -12.56
N ILE A 699 7.54 -25.81 -11.88
CA ILE A 699 7.79 -27.14 -12.47
C ILE A 699 6.47 -27.93 -12.54
N ILE A 700 5.91 -28.05 -13.74
CA ILE A 700 4.68 -28.83 -13.98
C ILE A 700 5.02 -30.32 -14.23
N ILE A 701 4.52 -31.21 -13.38
CA ILE A 701 4.75 -32.65 -13.48
C ILE A 701 3.61 -33.36 -14.23
N ARG A 702 3.78 -33.44 -15.56
CA ARG A 702 3.14 -34.35 -16.55
C ARG A 702 1.60 -34.46 -16.57
N LYS A 703 1.02 -33.94 -17.66
CA LYS A 703 -0.36 -34.18 -18.13
C LYS A 703 -0.57 -35.66 -18.55
N LEU A 704 -1.51 -36.37 -17.92
CA LEU A 704 -2.06 -37.62 -18.47
C LEU A 704 -3.23 -37.31 -19.41
N LYS A 705 -3.30 -38.01 -20.55
CA LYS A 705 -4.27 -37.74 -21.62
C LYS A 705 -5.69 -38.14 -21.21
N THR A 706 -6.58 -37.16 -21.04
CA THR A 706 -8.02 -37.31 -21.32
C THR A 706 -8.50 -36.12 -22.18
N LYS A 707 -9.42 -36.38 -23.10
CA LYS A 707 -9.75 -35.48 -24.24
C LYS A 707 -10.67 -34.29 -23.89
N LYS A 708 -10.90 -34.01 -22.61
CA LYS A 708 -11.79 -32.94 -22.09
C LYS A 708 -11.16 -32.22 -20.91
N LEU A 709 -10.29 -31.24 -21.17
CA LEU A 709 -9.91 -30.13 -20.28
C LEU A 709 -8.96 -29.19 -21.06
N ASN A 710 -9.59 -28.33 -21.86
CA ASN A 710 -8.99 -27.19 -22.53
C ASN A 710 -9.97 -26.00 -22.38
N LYS A 711 -10.18 -25.58 -21.14
CA LYS A 711 -10.62 -24.25 -20.73
C LYS A 711 -9.80 -23.94 -19.49
#